data_AF-A0A855ETL1-F1
#
_entry.id   AF-A0A855ETL1-F1
#
_cell.length_a   1.000
_cell.length_b   1.000
_cell.length_c   1.000
_cell.angle_alpha   90.00
_cell.angle_beta   90.00
_cell.angle_gamma   90.00
#
_symmetry.space_group_name_H-M   'P 1'
#
loop_
_entity.id
_entity.type
_entity.pdbx_description
1 polymer ?
#
loop_
_entity_poly.entity_id
_entity_poly.type
_entity_poly.pdbx_seq_one_letter_code
_entity_poly.pdbx_strand_id
1 'polypeptide(L)'
;MEFFYLVKATQKSGKPDAVVWLSANTQSRAALQLDVALEDAGIETGRGKDYAKPVRTDFPVFNDLPEESTIDYTWCERYTLADDQRTWNVIPGTAPQDETTLLPASTTSDADLPAAPVTATHTADVGSTSQLENRTPAVRFAVHLLGDKYLSEISQEQHIVANELASDEGNVYFQCLLKAKNDVADISDLSLHAEWKLVQAVKEVFPQAKEHDPELVAAFMLGWIKAEAGERNQLVEDWKSGKLPTRDEPYWYENGLRVLKNGDEFTRYAVCKLPFRQQLLAQLTVDELRHHVTRGEHAELHALESDTDNNYVQTLLLAAESCAEIKAFDTKDLWRYTNAIRKVFSMDKRHELALLLQFTKAWVATPYIDRGILTREWAAGNRISHVQRTDAGTNADGGYVTDRGADAHHTLDTLDLEIACALLPMDFNHLEIPGSIHRRAKEIVANKEEPWKSWSKILRNQPGVLAVNRAAIFNLVRIAPVNIHLTPVAHLEFVNQTMTAEFNAATELVALQSVTDKPAENEIDSHFVDQQLAAERGEFVDGISDPVDPKWVKEDLTATSQPQVANFGGGVFAIDGLMNEKQPENDDRSPINEETTSDVQMEETNPQEGEAGDALPPGESADAADPQADALNSSEVLAAAAPSLANQEKADVNQNAENAHQNDDSAHQNTPEVNQIEPKAHQTEPVAEYPAYFEPGRYEGLPNNVYHAANGISSTQVKDARVSLMYFNARHVAKTIPREGSKVLDMGNLVHALALQPENLDEEFSVEPVIPEGAFTTAATLRAFIDEYNASLPAQLSADDIKVLLEEYNTTLPAQVPMGGDKDAIGLAYLELPAEFKRIVGDDKNFTVSAMKACIKEYNATLPVPVKISGSRDALLEQLAIINPDMVAQEAQKPAPLKVSGTKAEMIQAVKSVKPDAVFADELLDAWRENPGDKILVTQQQMQTALAIQKALHEHPTAGKLLLHPDRAVETSYFGIDEETGLEIRVRPDLEIDIDAVRIGADLKTISMWNVKQSGLRARLHREIIDRDYHLSAAMYMNTAALDQFFWIFVNKDEGYHWIAIVEASEELIELGMLEYRQTMNRIANAFDTGVWPAPITEDYTDELNDFDLRRLEALRTQA
;
A
#
# COMPACT_ATOMS: atom_id res chain seq x y z
N MET A 1 27.43 -1.69 -3.17
CA MET A 1 27.19 -2.78 -4.14
C MET A 1 27.72 -2.27 -5.46
N GLU A 2 28.55 -3.05 -6.15
CA GLU A 2 29.01 -2.64 -7.48
C GLU A 2 28.00 -3.03 -8.56
N PHE A 3 27.88 -2.17 -9.58
CA PHE A 3 27.01 -2.35 -10.74
C PHE A 3 27.84 -2.14 -12.00
N PHE A 4 27.82 -3.09 -12.93
CA PHE A 4 28.54 -3.01 -14.21
C PHE A 4 27.52 -2.94 -15.35
N TYR A 5 27.72 -2.01 -16.28
CA TYR A 5 26.79 -1.73 -17.38
C TYR A 5 27.50 -1.75 -18.74
N LEU A 6 26.88 -2.42 -19.70
CA LEU A 6 27.25 -2.42 -21.12
C LEU A 6 26.38 -1.41 -21.87
N VAL A 7 27.02 -0.42 -22.49
CA VAL A 7 26.40 0.63 -23.31
C VAL A 7 26.67 0.29 -24.78
N LYS A 8 25.74 -0.46 -25.38
CA LYS A 8 25.92 -1.02 -26.72
C LYS A 8 25.64 0.02 -27.82
N ALA A 9 26.56 0.19 -28.76
CA ALA A 9 26.37 1.06 -29.91
C ALA A 9 25.33 0.47 -30.88
N THR A 10 24.52 1.32 -31.52
CA THR A 10 23.59 0.86 -32.54
C THR A 10 24.31 0.54 -33.85
N GLN A 11 23.84 -0.47 -34.59
CA GLN A 11 24.44 -0.87 -35.88
C GLN A 11 24.51 0.26 -36.94
N LYS A 12 23.82 1.39 -36.72
CA LYS A 12 23.82 2.55 -37.62
C LYS A 12 24.81 3.65 -37.21
N SER A 13 25.26 3.71 -35.96
CA SER A 13 26.14 4.80 -35.49
C SER A 13 27.62 4.57 -35.79
N GLY A 14 28.03 3.30 -35.93
CA GLY A 14 29.42 2.93 -36.24
C GLY A 14 30.41 3.24 -35.11
N LYS A 15 29.91 3.55 -33.90
CA LYS A 15 30.70 3.80 -32.69
C LYS A 15 31.05 2.46 -32.00
N PRO A 16 32.13 2.40 -31.18
CA PRO A 16 32.44 1.22 -30.38
C PRO A 16 31.46 1.05 -29.22
N ASP A 17 31.25 -0.20 -28.79
CA ASP A 17 30.54 -0.54 -27.54
C ASP A 17 31.37 -0.06 -26.34
N ALA A 18 30.71 0.40 -25.28
CA ALA A 18 31.37 0.92 -24.08
C ALA A 18 30.87 0.24 -22.80
N VAL A 19 31.65 0.32 -21.72
CA VAL A 19 31.25 -0.11 -20.39
C VAL A 19 31.47 0.97 -19.35
N VAL A 20 30.72 0.91 -18.26
CA VAL A 20 30.87 1.78 -17.08
C VAL A 20 30.44 1.02 -15.83
N TRP A 21 31.09 1.28 -14.70
CA TRP A 21 30.71 0.68 -13.42
C TRP A 21 30.69 1.69 -12.28
N LEU A 22 29.84 1.39 -11.29
CA LEU A 22 29.41 2.32 -10.25
C LEU A 22 29.17 1.58 -8.92
N SER A 23 29.55 2.18 -7.80
CA SER A 23 29.27 1.71 -6.44
C SER A 23 28.09 2.46 -5.82
N ALA A 24 26.99 1.75 -5.55
CA ALA A 24 25.83 2.33 -4.89
C ALA A 24 25.24 1.44 -3.79
N ASN A 25 24.47 2.04 -2.89
CA ASN A 25 23.75 1.33 -1.83
C ASN A 25 22.44 0.69 -2.33
N THR A 26 21.89 1.20 -3.44
CA THR A 26 20.62 0.79 -4.07
C THR A 26 20.74 0.83 -5.59
N GLN A 27 19.98 -0.01 -6.29
CA GLN A 27 19.99 -0.05 -7.76
C GLN A 27 19.44 1.24 -8.39
N SER A 28 18.43 1.87 -7.79
CA SER A 28 17.89 3.16 -8.28
C SER A 28 18.94 4.27 -8.23
N ARG A 29 19.80 4.29 -7.20
CA ARG A 29 20.91 5.25 -7.11
C ARG A 29 22.00 4.97 -8.15
N ALA A 30 22.29 3.71 -8.44
CA ALA A 30 23.20 3.34 -9.53
C ALA A 30 22.65 3.72 -10.91
N ALA A 31 21.33 3.61 -11.13
CA ALA A 31 20.69 4.07 -12.36
C ALA A 31 20.78 5.60 -12.53
N LEU A 32 20.49 6.37 -11.48
CA LEU A 32 20.65 7.84 -11.50
C LEU A 32 22.12 8.26 -11.75
N GLN A 33 23.08 7.58 -11.11
CA GLN A 33 24.51 7.84 -11.35
C GLN A 33 24.96 7.43 -12.76
N LEU A 34 24.36 6.39 -13.34
CA LEU A 34 24.60 5.97 -14.72
C LEU A 34 24.08 7.01 -15.73
N ASP A 35 22.87 7.52 -15.51
CA ASP A 35 22.27 8.54 -16.39
C ASP A 35 23.11 9.83 -16.37
N VAL A 36 23.59 10.28 -15.20
CA VAL A 36 24.54 11.40 -15.07
C VAL A 36 25.86 11.11 -15.81
N ALA A 37 26.46 9.94 -15.62
CA ALA A 37 27.72 9.59 -16.29
C ALA A 37 27.58 9.51 -17.83
N LEU A 38 26.40 9.15 -18.33
CA LEU A 38 26.09 9.15 -19.76
C LEU A 38 25.87 10.58 -20.29
N GLU A 39 25.19 11.44 -19.53
CA GLU A 39 24.98 12.85 -19.87
C GLU A 39 26.30 13.63 -19.92
N ASP A 40 27.16 13.49 -18.89
CA ASP A 40 28.49 14.10 -18.82
C ASP A 40 29.40 13.67 -19.99
N ALA A 41 29.23 12.44 -20.48
CA ALA A 41 29.94 11.90 -21.64
C ALA A 41 29.28 12.24 -22.99
N GLY A 42 28.13 12.92 -23.01
CA GLY A 42 27.37 13.25 -24.21
C GLY A 42 26.77 12.04 -24.94
N ILE A 43 26.44 10.97 -24.21
CA ILE A 43 25.91 9.71 -24.74
C ILE A 43 24.38 9.67 -24.63
N GLU A 44 23.70 9.99 -25.73
CA GLU A 44 22.26 9.79 -25.84
C GLU A 44 21.92 8.30 -26.09
N THR A 45 21.06 7.72 -25.25
CA THR A 45 20.61 6.32 -25.38
C THR A 45 19.13 6.23 -25.77
N GLY A 46 18.75 5.24 -26.59
CA GLY A 46 17.34 4.94 -26.89
C GLY A 46 17.01 4.70 -28.36
N ARG A 47 15.71 4.65 -28.66
CA ARG A 47 15.20 4.28 -30.00
C ARG A 47 15.49 5.39 -31.01
N GLY A 48 16.49 5.18 -31.86
CA GLY A 48 16.92 6.14 -32.88
C GLY A 48 18.10 7.04 -32.48
N LYS A 49 18.69 6.80 -31.30
CA LYS A 49 19.95 7.42 -30.87
C LYS A 49 21.17 6.54 -31.21
N ASP A 50 22.37 7.04 -30.96
CA ASP A 50 23.61 6.36 -31.32
C ASP A 50 23.87 5.07 -30.52
N TYR A 51 23.38 5.02 -29.27
CA TYR A 51 23.55 3.90 -28.35
C TYR A 51 22.19 3.34 -27.89
N ALA A 52 22.15 2.04 -27.62
CA ALA A 52 21.02 1.37 -27.00
C ALA A 52 20.93 1.72 -25.51
N LYS A 53 19.78 1.42 -24.87
CA LYS A 53 19.66 1.53 -23.41
C LYS A 53 20.72 0.65 -22.74
N PRO A 54 21.42 1.12 -21.68
CA PRO A 54 22.44 0.34 -21.00
C PRO A 54 21.89 -0.98 -20.44
N VAL A 55 22.65 -2.06 -20.58
CA VAL A 55 22.31 -3.38 -20.06
C VAL A 55 23.21 -3.70 -18.88
N ARG A 56 22.64 -4.05 -17.74
CA ARG A 56 23.40 -4.49 -16.57
C ARG A 56 23.96 -5.89 -16.82
N THR A 57 25.26 -6.07 -16.61
CA THR A 57 25.93 -7.37 -16.62
C THR A 57 26.33 -7.78 -15.20
N ASP A 58 26.85 -8.99 -15.02
CA ASP A 58 27.51 -9.36 -13.78
C ASP A 58 28.84 -8.61 -13.65
N PHE A 59 29.29 -8.38 -12.42
CA PHE A 59 30.50 -7.59 -12.15
C PHE A 59 31.76 -8.44 -12.40
N PRO A 60 32.64 -8.05 -13.35
CA PRO A 60 33.80 -8.84 -13.70
C PRO A 60 34.93 -8.67 -12.68
N VAL A 61 35.38 -9.77 -12.09
CA VAL A 61 36.51 -9.77 -11.14
C VAL A 61 37.83 -9.94 -11.91
N PHE A 62 38.23 -8.88 -12.62
CA PHE A 62 39.51 -8.79 -13.34
C PHE A 62 40.38 -7.64 -12.81
N ASN A 63 41.70 -7.77 -12.96
CA ASN A 63 42.66 -6.83 -12.37
C ASN A 63 42.81 -5.49 -13.14
N ASP A 64 42.22 -5.37 -14.33
CA ASP A 64 42.30 -4.21 -15.24
C ASP A 64 40.93 -3.52 -15.43
N LEU A 65 40.08 -3.56 -14.40
CA LEU A 65 38.86 -2.76 -14.32
C LEU A 65 39.14 -1.27 -14.58
N PRO A 66 38.30 -0.56 -15.36
CA PRO A 66 38.45 0.87 -15.58
C PRO A 66 38.17 1.67 -14.30
N GLU A 67 38.45 2.97 -14.29
CA GLU A 67 38.15 3.84 -13.14
C GLU A 67 36.63 3.97 -12.92
N GLU A 68 36.21 4.06 -11.65
CA GLU A 68 34.79 4.14 -11.30
C GLU A 68 34.11 5.36 -11.97
N SER A 69 32.85 5.19 -12.41
CA SER A 69 32.09 6.20 -13.17
C SER A 69 32.69 6.63 -14.52
N THR A 70 33.78 6.00 -14.98
CA THR A 70 34.40 6.31 -16.27
C THR A 70 33.91 5.36 -17.37
N ILE A 71 33.65 5.92 -18.56
CA ILE A 71 33.21 5.15 -19.73
C ILE A 71 34.44 4.62 -20.48
N ASP A 72 34.63 3.29 -20.45
CA ASP A 72 35.71 2.59 -21.18
C ASP A 72 35.19 1.95 -22.47
N TYR A 73 35.74 2.39 -23.60
CA TYR A 73 35.47 1.85 -24.94
C TYR A 73 36.40 0.68 -25.33
N THR A 74 37.46 0.45 -24.55
CA THR A 74 38.50 -0.55 -24.84
C THR A 74 38.25 -1.89 -24.15
N TRP A 75 37.36 -1.93 -23.16
CA TRP A 75 36.98 -3.15 -22.43
C TRP A 75 36.51 -4.26 -23.38
N CYS A 76 35.63 -3.92 -24.32
CA CYS A 76 35.07 -4.83 -25.32
C CYS A 76 36.11 -5.32 -26.36
N GLU A 77 37.32 -4.76 -26.38
CA GLU A 77 38.44 -5.25 -27.19
C GLU A 77 39.23 -6.37 -26.47
N ARG A 78 39.11 -6.45 -25.14
CA ARG A 78 39.79 -7.43 -24.27
C ARG A 78 38.86 -8.55 -23.80
N TYR A 79 37.58 -8.23 -23.58
CA TYR A 79 36.57 -9.11 -23.02
C TYR A 79 35.33 -9.20 -23.93
N THR A 80 34.76 -10.40 -24.03
CA THR A 80 33.50 -10.66 -24.73
C THR A 80 32.44 -11.14 -23.76
N LEU A 81 31.21 -10.68 -23.95
CA LEU A 81 30.05 -11.20 -23.21
C LEU A 81 29.76 -12.65 -23.63
N ALA A 82 29.33 -13.48 -22.68
CA ALA A 82 28.94 -14.87 -22.91
C ALA A 82 27.51 -14.99 -23.48
N ASP A 83 27.11 -16.20 -23.88
CA ASP A 83 25.78 -16.49 -24.43
C ASP A 83 24.63 -16.20 -23.43
N ASP A 84 24.92 -16.11 -22.14
CA ASP A 84 23.99 -15.72 -21.07
C ASP A 84 23.67 -14.21 -21.02
N GLN A 85 24.38 -13.40 -21.82
CA GLN A 85 24.33 -11.93 -21.85
C GLN A 85 24.62 -11.25 -20.49
N ARG A 86 25.34 -11.91 -19.58
CA ARG A 86 25.67 -11.39 -18.24
C ARG A 86 27.12 -11.61 -17.84
N THR A 87 27.72 -12.74 -18.20
CA THR A 87 29.10 -13.09 -17.81
C THR A 87 30.11 -12.56 -18.82
N TRP A 88 31.22 -11.98 -18.36
CA TRP A 88 32.33 -11.54 -19.21
C TRP A 88 33.44 -12.60 -19.28
N ASN A 89 33.83 -12.99 -20.50
CA ASN A 89 34.91 -13.92 -20.80
C ASN A 89 36.10 -13.18 -21.45
N VAL A 90 37.32 -13.63 -21.14
CA VAL A 90 38.55 -13.09 -21.75
C VAL A 90 38.63 -13.50 -23.22
N ILE A 91 38.93 -12.56 -24.13
CA ILE A 91 39.20 -12.89 -25.53
C ILE A 91 40.58 -13.57 -25.63
N PRO A 92 40.70 -14.79 -26.20
CA PRO A 92 41.96 -15.52 -26.21
C PRO A 92 43.08 -14.76 -26.94
N GLY A 93 44.08 -14.29 -26.19
CA GLY A 93 45.27 -13.60 -26.70
C GLY A 93 45.40 -12.11 -26.39
N THR A 94 44.50 -11.51 -25.59
CA THR A 94 44.50 -10.06 -25.29
C THR A 94 44.81 -9.68 -23.83
N ALA A 95 44.89 -10.64 -22.90
CA ALA A 95 45.13 -10.36 -21.48
C ALA A 95 46.59 -9.96 -21.17
N PRO A 96 46.82 -8.98 -20.26
CA PRO A 96 48.12 -8.81 -19.61
C PRO A 96 48.50 -10.05 -18.80
N GLN A 97 49.78 -10.44 -18.83
CA GLN A 97 50.27 -11.52 -17.98
C GLN A 97 50.44 -11.01 -16.54
N ASP A 98 49.80 -11.67 -15.59
CA ASP A 98 50.48 -12.04 -14.34
C ASP A 98 49.93 -13.38 -13.82
N GLU A 99 50.84 -14.32 -13.58
CA GLU A 99 50.51 -15.67 -13.13
C GLU A 99 50.35 -15.73 -11.60
N THR A 100 49.43 -16.55 -11.10
CA THR A 100 49.80 -17.62 -10.15
C THR A 100 48.80 -18.76 -10.25
N THR A 101 49.11 -19.73 -11.11
CA THR A 101 48.39 -21.00 -11.25
C THR A 101 48.72 -21.94 -10.08
N LEU A 102 47.71 -22.59 -9.48
CA LEU A 102 47.85 -23.99 -9.03
C LEU A 102 46.51 -24.74 -9.14
N LEU A 103 46.53 -25.80 -9.95
CA LEU A 103 45.43 -26.76 -10.17
C LEU A 103 45.60 -28.04 -9.30
N PRO A 104 44.60 -28.94 -9.20
CA PRO A 104 44.38 -29.79 -8.02
C PRO A 104 44.77 -31.28 -8.18
N ALA A 105 44.64 -32.06 -7.09
CA ALA A 105 43.75 -33.25 -6.97
C ALA A 105 44.29 -34.48 -6.17
N SER A 106 43.33 -35.22 -5.56
CA SER A 106 43.31 -36.70 -5.33
C SER A 106 44.00 -37.36 -4.11
N THR A 107 43.17 -37.94 -3.21
CA THR A 107 43.13 -39.36 -2.67
C THR A 107 44.45 -40.14 -2.37
N THR A 108 44.62 -40.99 -1.33
CA THR A 108 43.77 -42.11 -0.78
C THR A 108 44.26 -42.62 0.63
N SER A 109 43.42 -43.42 1.32
CA SER A 109 43.74 -44.64 2.16
C SER A 109 44.61 -44.57 3.45
N ASP A 110 44.51 -45.47 4.46
CA ASP A 110 43.46 -46.39 5.02
C ASP A 110 44.02 -47.13 6.28
N ALA A 111 43.17 -47.72 7.14
CA ALA A 111 43.44 -48.68 8.26
C ALA A 111 44.38 -48.26 9.43
N ASP A 112 44.21 -48.67 10.71
CA ASP A 112 43.91 -50.02 11.25
C ASP A 112 43.44 -50.01 12.74
N LEU A 113 42.88 -51.12 13.24
CA LEU A 113 42.28 -51.34 14.60
C LEU A 113 43.11 -52.34 15.46
N PRO A 114 43.07 -52.34 16.82
CA PRO A 114 42.00 -53.01 17.62
C PRO A 114 41.75 -52.30 19.01
N ALA A 115 40.99 -52.78 20.03
CA ALA A 115 40.31 -54.06 20.34
C ALA A 115 39.08 -53.85 21.29
N ALA A 116 38.50 -54.93 21.84
CA ALA A 116 37.42 -54.97 22.88
C ALA A 116 37.82 -55.98 24.02
N PRO A 117 37.05 -56.28 25.12
CA PRO A 117 35.61 -56.07 25.47
C PRO A 117 35.41 -55.27 26.81
N VAL A 118 34.23 -55.01 27.43
CA VAL A 118 33.15 -55.91 27.96
C VAL A 118 31.79 -55.18 28.16
N THR A 119 30.70 -55.92 27.91
CA THR A 119 29.24 -55.79 28.18
C THR A 119 28.68 -54.74 29.19
N ALA A 120 27.67 -53.95 28.79
CA ALA A 120 26.24 -54.04 29.24
C ALA A 120 25.35 -52.77 29.01
N THR A 121 24.37 -52.89 28.10
CA THR A 121 23.02 -52.25 28.10
C THR A 121 22.79 -50.83 28.66
N HIS A 122 22.59 -49.85 27.75
CA HIS A 122 21.28 -49.17 27.61
C HIS A 122 21.14 -48.60 26.19
N THR A 123 19.95 -48.69 25.61
CA THR A 123 19.63 -48.12 24.28
C THR A 123 19.28 -46.63 24.40
N ALA A 124 19.94 -45.79 23.60
CA ALA A 124 19.56 -44.40 23.34
C ALA A 124 19.66 -44.14 21.83
N ASP A 125 18.78 -43.27 21.34
CA ASP A 125 18.54 -43.03 19.92
C ASP A 125 19.59 -42.09 19.31
N VAL A 126 19.99 -42.30 18.06
CA VAL A 126 21.06 -41.54 17.40
C VAL A 126 20.48 -40.69 16.27
N GLY A 127 20.37 -39.37 16.49
CA GLY A 127 20.08 -38.46 15.37
C GLY A 127 19.55 -37.06 15.69
N SER A 128 19.13 -36.73 16.92
CA SER A 128 18.62 -35.38 17.21
C SER A 128 19.75 -34.38 17.46
N THR A 129 20.04 -33.54 16.46
CA THR A 129 20.73 -32.26 16.67
C THR A 129 19.72 -31.18 17.09
N SER A 130 20.19 -30.17 17.80
CA SER A 130 19.36 -29.05 18.24
C SER A 130 20.11 -27.73 18.08
N GLN A 131 19.40 -26.68 17.67
CA GLN A 131 19.98 -25.34 17.51
C GLN A 131 20.53 -24.81 18.83
N LEU A 132 21.74 -24.26 18.78
CA LEU A 132 22.45 -23.75 19.94
C LEU A 132 21.86 -22.44 20.48
N GLU A 133 21.32 -21.60 19.60
CA GLU A 133 20.71 -20.30 19.97
C GLU A 133 19.56 -20.45 20.97
N ASN A 134 18.77 -21.53 20.84
CA ASN A 134 17.64 -21.88 21.71
C ASN A 134 18.05 -22.48 23.08
N ARG A 135 19.34 -22.41 23.44
CA ARG A 135 19.86 -22.85 24.74
C ARG A 135 20.15 -21.66 25.65
N THR A 136 20.13 -21.90 26.96
CA THR A 136 20.41 -20.86 27.95
C THR A 136 21.81 -20.28 27.71
N PRO A 137 22.05 -18.98 27.99
CA PRO A 137 23.37 -18.37 27.77
C PRO A 137 24.52 -19.12 28.45
N ALA A 138 24.27 -19.76 29.60
CA ALA A 138 25.27 -20.60 30.27
C ALA A 138 25.63 -21.85 29.45
N VAL A 139 24.65 -22.55 28.88
CA VAL A 139 24.89 -23.71 28.02
C VAL A 139 25.55 -23.27 26.69
N ARG A 140 25.18 -22.12 26.13
CA ARG A 140 25.84 -21.59 24.91
C ARG A 140 27.31 -21.26 25.15
N PHE A 141 27.62 -20.54 26.23
CA PHE A 141 29.00 -20.26 26.63
C PHE A 141 29.79 -21.55 26.93
N ALA A 142 29.16 -22.59 27.50
CA ALA A 142 29.80 -23.88 27.72
C ALA A 142 30.15 -24.59 26.39
N VAL A 143 29.22 -24.62 25.42
CA VAL A 143 29.48 -25.15 24.07
C VAL A 143 30.58 -24.36 23.36
N HIS A 144 30.54 -23.02 23.42
CA HIS A 144 31.56 -22.17 22.82
C HIS A 144 32.93 -22.34 23.49
N LEU A 145 32.98 -22.61 24.80
CA LEU A 145 34.24 -22.87 25.50
C LEU A 145 34.85 -24.22 25.09
N LEU A 146 34.03 -25.27 25.03
CA LEU A 146 34.41 -26.64 24.69
C LEU A 146 34.72 -26.83 23.19
N GLY A 147 34.11 -26.04 22.31
CA GLY A 147 34.26 -26.15 20.85
C GLY A 147 35.29 -25.19 20.26
N ASP A 148 36.29 -25.73 19.56
CA ASP A 148 37.29 -24.95 18.81
C ASP A 148 36.80 -24.50 17.41
N LYS A 149 35.57 -24.88 17.04
CA LYS A 149 34.89 -24.44 15.81
C LYS A 149 33.53 -23.83 16.16
N TYR A 150 33.08 -22.90 15.33
CA TYR A 150 31.71 -22.40 15.41
C TYR A 150 30.71 -23.53 15.15
N LEU A 151 29.71 -23.65 16.01
CA LEU A 151 28.61 -24.60 15.90
C LEU A 151 27.29 -23.84 16.01
N SER A 152 26.43 -23.95 15.01
CA SER A 152 25.03 -23.49 15.05
C SER A 152 24.10 -24.53 15.68
N GLU A 153 24.49 -25.80 15.64
CA GLU A 153 23.75 -26.94 16.17
C GLU A 153 24.65 -27.81 17.03
N ILE A 154 24.05 -28.48 18.02
CA ILE A 154 24.72 -29.42 18.93
C ILE A 154 23.96 -30.74 19.02
N SER A 155 24.69 -31.85 19.15
CA SER A 155 24.10 -33.15 19.46
C SER A 155 23.58 -33.21 20.89
N GLN A 156 22.69 -34.16 21.18
CA GLN A 156 22.22 -34.42 22.55
C GLN A 156 23.37 -34.73 23.52
N GLU A 157 24.41 -35.43 23.08
CA GLU A 157 25.63 -35.71 23.86
C GLU A 157 26.41 -34.42 24.18
N GLN A 158 26.62 -33.55 23.19
CA GLN A 158 27.26 -32.25 23.38
C GLN A 158 26.45 -31.34 24.32
N HIS A 159 25.12 -31.37 24.21
CA HIS A 159 24.23 -30.64 25.10
C HIS A 159 24.34 -31.13 26.55
N ILE A 160 24.39 -32.45 26.78
CA ILE A 160 24.57 -33.02 28.13
C ILE A 160 25.89 -32.54 28.73
N VAL A 161 27.00 -32.69 28.01
CA VAL A 161 28.34 -32.27 28.49
C VAL A 161 28.40 -30.76 28.76
N ALA A 162 27.78 -29.94 27.90
CA ALA A 162 27.73 -28.49 28.11
C ALA A 162 26.83 -28.09 29.28
N ASN A 163 25.73 -28.83 29.53
CA ASN A 163 24.83 -28.58 30.65
C ASN A 163 25.43 -29.05 31.98
N GLU A 164 26.19 -30.15 31.99
CA GLU A 164 27.02 -30.57 33.12
C GLU A 164 28.07 -29.50 33.45
N LEU A 165 28.81 -28.99 32.46
CA LEU A 165 29.77 -27.90 32.66
C LEU A 165 29.11 -26.60 33.16
N ALA A 166 27.91 -26.27 32.67
CA ALA A 166 27.16 -25.11 33.13
C ALA A 166 26.59 -25.26 34.55
N SER A 167 26.42 -26.49 35.03
CA SER A 167 25.95 -26.80 36.38
C SER A 167 27.08 -27.09 37.38
N ASP A 168 28.34 -27.17 36.91
CA ASP A 168 29.50 -27.47 37.74
C ASP A 168 29.97 -26.23 38.50
N GLU A 169 29.48 -26.08 39.74
CA GLU A 169 29.95 -25.08 40.70
C GLU A 169 31.44 -25.25 41.08
N GLY A 170 32.03 -26.43 40.83
CA GLY A 170 33.45 -26.71 41.03
C GLY A 170 34.36 -26.18 39.92
N ASN A 171 33.81 -25.85 38.74
CA ASN A 171 34.60 -25.30 37.64
C ASN A 171 34.85 -23.80 37.80
N VAL A 172 35.86 -23.45 38.61
CA VAL A 172 36.22 -22.05 38.93
C VAL A 172 36.42 -21.18 37.69
N TYR A 173 36.97 -21.72 36.59
CA TYR A 173 37.13 -20.99 35.34
C TYR A 173 35.79 -20.68 34.67
N PHE A 174 34.90 -21.68 34.56
CA PHE A 174 33.60 -21.46 33.94
C PHE A 174 32.70 -20.54 34.78
N GLN A 175 32.73 -20.69 36.11
CA GLN A 175 32.02 -19.78 37.02
C GLN A 175 32.56 -18.35 36.94
N CYS A 176 33.87 -18.16 36.76
CA CYS A 176 34.48 -16.85 36.49
C CYS A 176 33.96 -16.24 35.18
N LEU A 177 33.91 -17.04 34.10
CA LEU A 177 33.38 -16.62 32.80
C LEU A 177 31.88 -16.29 32.85
N LEU A 178 31.06 -17.10 33.51
CA LEU A 178 29.62 -16.85 33.68
C LEU A 178 29.35 -15.57 34.49
N LYS A 179 30.13 -15.34 35.55
CA LYS A 179 30.04 -14.12 36.35
C LYS A 179 30.41 -12.89 35.52
N ALA A 180 31.56 -12.93 34.84
CA ALA A 180 31.99 -11.87 33.93
C ALA A 180 30.95 -11.57 32.83
N LYS A 181 30.31 -12.62 32.29
CA LYS A 181 29.21 -12.52 31.31
C LYS A 181 27.94 -11.87 31.88
N ASN A 182 27.68 -11.98 33.18
CA ASN A 182 26.52 -11.33 33.83
C ASN A 182 26.82 -9.87 34.21
N ASP A 183 28.09 -9.51 34.40
CA ASP A 183 28.54 -8.14 34.72
C ASP A 183 28.62 -7.22 33.47
N VAL A 184 28.41 -7.75 32.25
CA VAL A 184 28.47 -7.02 30.97
C VAL A 184 27.10 -7.04 30.29
N ALA A 185 26.37 -5.91 30.36
CA ALA A 185 25.01 -5.78 29.82
C ALA A 185 24.92 -6.03 28.30
N ASP A 186 25.85 -5.45 27.53
CA ASP A 186 25.86 -5.45 26.05
C ASP A 186 26.09 -6.85 25.41
N ILE A 187 26.14 -7.95 26.19
CA ILE A 187 26.31 -9.32 25.69
C ILE A 187 25.03 -9.90 25.09
N SER A 188 23.85 -9.50 25.55
CA SER A 188 22.56 -10.00 25.03
C SER A 188 22.37 -9.72 23.54
N ASP A 189 22.99 -8.66 23.05
CA ASP A 189 22.77 -8.10 21.73
C ASP A 189 23.77 -8.68 20.69
N LEU A 190 24.68 -9.56 21.14
CA LEU A 190 25.63 -10.25 20.28
C LEU A 190 24.95 -11.38 19.49
N SER A 191 25.28 -11.48 18.21
CA SER A 191 24.94 -12.67 17.42
C SER A 191 25.72 -13.89 17.92
N LEU A 192 25.17 -15.10 17.76
CA LEU A 192 25.80 -16.35 18.19
C LEU A 192 27.25 -16.54 17.68
N HIS A 193 27.54 -16.04 16.46
CA HIS A 193 28.89 -16.05 15.90
C HIS A 193 29.84 -15.03 16.55
N ALA A 194 29.32 -13.89 17.00
CA ALA A 194 30.07 -12.93 17.80
C ALA A 194 30.28 -13.44 19.24
N GLU A 195 29.28 -14.09 19.83
CA GLU A 195 29.36 -14.79 21.13
C GLU A 195 30.47 -15.86 21.10
N TRP A 196 30.49 -16.73 20.09
CA TRP A 196 31.56 -17.72 19.90
C TRP A 196 32.95 -17.10 19.74
N LYS A 197 33.09 -16.05 18.90
CA LYS A 197 34.37 -15.35 18.70
C LYS A 197 34.87 -14.67 19.97
N LEU A 198 33.97 -14.08 20.76
CA LEU A 198 34.28 -13.49 22.06
C LEU A 198 34.80 -14.55 23.02
N VAL A 199 34.14 -15.72 23.10
CA VAL A 199 34.59 -16.82 23.95
C VAL A 199 35.94 -17.40 23.50
N GLN A 200 36.23 -17.49 22.19
CA GLN A 200 37.59 -17.86 21.73
C GLN A 200 38.64 -16.81 22.12
N ALA A 201 38.31 -15.52 21.96
CA ALA A 201 39.19 -14.43 22.37
C ALA A 201 39.48 -14.46 23.89
N VAL A 202 38.49 -14.81 24.72
CA VAL A 202 38.68 -15.04 26.16
C VAL A 202 39.57 -16.27 26.42
N LYS A 203 39.37 -17.41 25.73
CA LYS A 203 40.26 -18.59 25.83
C LYS A 203 41.72 -18.23 25.53
N GLU A 204 41.95 -17.36 24.55
CA GLU A 204 43.29 -16.93 24.12
C GLU A 204 43.98 -15.96 25.09
N VAL A 205 43.23 -15.03 25.70
CA VAL A 205 43.78 -14.04 26.64
C VAL A 205 43.87 -14.59 28.07
N PHE A 206 42.92 -15.43 28.48
CA PHE A 206 42.79 -15.99 29.82
C PHE A 206 42.83 -17.53 29.78
N PRO A 207 44.03 -18.17 29.86
CA PRO A 207 44.16 -19.62 29.74
C PRO A 207 43.50 -20.38 30.89
N GLN A 208 42.76 -21.46 30.58
CA GLN A 208 41.98 -22.25 31.56
C GLN A 208 42.78 -22.84 32.73
N ALA A 209 44.10 -23.01 32.57
CA ALA A 209 44.98 -23.56 33.60
C ALA A 209 45.40 -22.56 34.70
N LYS A 210 44.76 -21.38 34.78
CA LYS A 210 45.04 -20.33 35.76
C LYS A 210 43.72 -19.79 36.35
N GLU A 211 43.76 -19.37 37.60
CA GLU A 211 42.70 -18.55 38.19
C GLU A 211 42.77 -17.13 37.63
N HIS A 212 41.61 -16.57 37.28
CA HIS A 212 41.45 -15.21 36.76
C HIS A 212 40.42 -14.44 37.56
N ASP A 213 40.61 -13.12 37.65
CA ASP A 213 39.66 -12.21 38.28
C ASP A 213 38.45 -11.98 37.34
N PRO A 214 37.21 -12.27 37.76
CA PRO A 214 36.01 -12.03 36.96
C PRO A 214 35.90 -10.58 36.47
N GLU A 215 36.36 -9.59 37.26
CA GLU A 215 36.34 -8.17 36.87
C GLU A 215 37.26 -7.89 35.67
N LEU A 216 38.41 -8.58 35.57
CA LEU A 216 39.33 -8.45 34.43
C LEU A 216 38.80 -9.14 33.17
N VAL A 217 38.13 -10.29 33.32
CA VAL A 217 37.47 -10.98 32.21
C VAL A 217 36.30 -10.13 31.69
N ALA A 218 35.48 -9.57 32.57
CA ALA A 218 34.38 -8.65 32.20
C ALA A 218 34.89 -7.39 31.47
N ALA A 219 35.96 -6.77 31.99
CA ALA A 219 36.57 -5.60 31.36
C ALA A 219 37.13 -5.89 29.95
N PHE A 220 37.74 -7.07 29.74
CA PHE A 220 38.14 -7.52 28.41
C PHE A 220 36.93 -7.72 27.49
N MET A 221 35.89 -8.41 27.97
CA MET A 221 34.69 -8.69 27.17
C MET A 221 33.99 -7.40 26.74
N LEU A 222 33.80 -6.44 27.65
CA LEU A 222 33.23 -5.12 27.34
C LEU A 222 34.08 -4.35 26.31
N GLY A 223 35.41 -4.38 26.46
CA GLY A 223 36.32 -3.75 25.49
C GLY A 223 36.26 -4.40 24.11
N TRP A 224 36.16 -5.73 24.04
CA TRP A 224 36.07 -6.49 22.80
C TRP A 224 34.74 -6.26 22.07
N ILE A 225 33.64 -6.12 22.79
CA ILE A 225 32.31 -5.79 22.23
C ILE A 225 32.33 -4.39 21.60
N LYS A 226 32.92 -3.41 22.29
CA LYS A 226 32.98 -2.00 21.85
C LYS A 226 34.00 -1.75 20.73
N ALA A 227 35.03 -2.58 20.60
CA ALA A 227 35.99 -2.48 19.50
C ALA A 227 35.36 -2.84 18.15
N GLU A 228 35.74 -2.14 17.08
CA GLU A 228 35.31 -2.47 15.73
C GLU A 228 35.92 -3.81 15.25
N ALA A 229 35.31 -4.43 14.24
CA ALA A 229 35.68 -5.77 13.78
C ALA A 229 37.15 -5.90 13.31
N GLY A 230 37.75 -4.80 12.82
CA GLY A 230 39.17 -4.75 12.44
C GLY A 230 40.13 -4.61 13.63
N GLU A 231 39.67 -4.06 14.76
CA GLU A 231 40.50 -3.73 15.93
C GLU A 231 40.54 -4.86 16.97
N ARG A 232 39.54 -5.74 16.98
CA ARG A 232 39.41 -6.85 17.96
C ARG A 232 40.62 -7.78 18.02
N ASN A 233 41.28 -8.04 16.89
CA ASN A 233 42.49 -8.87 16.85
C ASN A 233 43.70 -8.15 17.48
N GLN A 234 43.82 -6.84 17.26
CA GLN A 234 44.85 -6.01 17.89
C GLN A 234 44.63 -5.93 19.40
N LEU A 235 43.38 -5.79 19.84
CA LEU A 235 43.00 -5.82 21.26
C LEU A 235 43.42 -7.15 21.93
N VAL A 236 43.17 -8.31 21.29
CA VAL A 236 43.60 -9.62 21.81
C VAL A 236 45.11 -9.68 22.02
N GLU A 237 45.91 -9.20 21.06
CA GLU A 237 47.37 -9.20 21.16
C GLU A 237 47.92 -8.15 22.15
N ASP A 238 47.26 -7.00 22.30
CA ASP A 238 47.62 -6.02 23.33
C ASP A 238 47.34 -6.57 24.75
N TRP A 239 46.20 -7.23 24.99
CA TRP A 239 45.94 -7.91 26.26
C TRP A 239 46.91 -9.08 26.53
N LYS A 240 47.20 -9.92 25.52
CA LYS A 240 48.22 -10.99 25.62
C LYS A 240 49.62 -10.47 25.95
N SER A 241 50.00 -9.32 25.38
CA SER A 241 51.30 -8.69 25.65
C SER A 241 51.37 -7.92 26.98
N GLY A 242 50.27 -7.89 27.74
CA GLY A 242 50.20 -7.25 29.06
C GLY A 242 49.88 -5.75 29.01
N LYS A 243 49.53 -5.20 27.84
CA LYS A 243 48.97 -3.86 27.72
C LYS A 243 47.46 -3.92 27.99
N LEU A 244 47.12 -3.95 29.27
CA LEU A 244 45.74 -3.80 29.72
C LEU A 244 45.22 -2.41 29.34
N PRO A 245 44.02 -2.28 28.74
CA PRO A 245 43.21 -1.07 28.86
C PRO A 245 43.06 -0.74 30.33
N THR A 246 43.15 0.54 30.66
CA THR A 246 43.19 0.99 32.04
C THR A 246 41.95 0.55 32.82
N ARG A 247 42.16 -0.30 33.83
CA ARG A 247 41.25 -0.49 34.96
C ARG A 247 40.73 0.88 35.40
N ASP A 248 39.40 1.01 35.48
CA ASP A 248 38.63 2.25 35.72
C ASP A 248 39.51 3.34 36.35
N GLU A 249 39.99 4.27 35.53
CA GLU A 249 41.14 5.10 35.90
C GLU A 249 40.88 5.77 37.25
N PRO A 250 41.84 5.77 38.20
CA PRO A 250 41.57 6.24 39.54
C PRO A 250 41.02 7.66 39.47
N TYR A 251 39.75 7.85 39.79
CA TYR A 251 39.08 9.13 39.62
C TYR A 251 38.93 9.80 40.98
N TRP A 252 38.95 11.13 40.98
CA TRP A 252 38.52 11.92 42.14
C TRP A 252 37.40 12.85 41.72
N TYR A 253 36.63 13.29 42.71
CA TYR A 253 35.69 14.37 42.50
C TYR A 253 36.37 15.71 42.74
N GLU A 254 36.36 16.57 41.73
CA GLU A 254 36.79 17.96 41.82
C GLU A 254 35.59 18.82 41.43
N ASN A 255 35.12 19.66 42.36
CA ASN A 255 33.99 20.57 42.10
C ASN A 255 32.68 19.88 41.59
N GLY A 256 32.51 18.59 41.91
CA GLY A 256 31.40 17.74 41.43
C GLY A 256 31.68 16.97 40.13
N LEU A 257 32.79 17.25 39.44
CA LEU A 257 33.21 16.54 38.22
C LEU A 257 34.00 15.28 38.57
N ARG A 258 33.72 14.16 37.88
CA ARG A 258 34.48 12.90 37.95
C ARG A 258 35.73 13.00 37.08
N VAL A 259 36.84 13.45 37.65
CA VAL A 259 38.12 13.67 36.94
C VAL A 259 38.94 12.39 36.91
N LEU A 260 39.40 11.98 35.72
CA LEU A 260 40.27 10.81 35.51
C LEU A 260 41.72 11.14 35.84
N LYS A 261 42.46 10.23 36.51
CA LYS A 261 43.86 10.48 36.93
C LYS A 261 44.85 10.68 35.80
N ASN A 262 44.63 10.12 34.62
CA ASN A 262 45.48 10.36 33.46
C ASN A 262 44.90 11.43 32.51
N GLY A 263 43.75 12.02 32.87
CA GLY A 263 43.15 13.13 32.14
C GLY A 263 44.01 14.40 32.24
N ASP A 264 44.41 14.92 31.08
CA ASP A 264 45.09 16.19 30.95
C ASP A 264 44.11 17.38 31.07
N GLU A 265 44.63 18.60 30.97
CA GLU A 265 43.82 19.83 31.06
C GLU A 265 42.82 19.96 29.88
N PHE A 266 43.10 19.30 28.76
CA PHE A 266 42.28 19.32 27.53
C PHE A 266 41.18 18.24 27.51
N THR A 267 41.14 17.36 28.51
CA THR A 267 40.16 16.27 28.61
C THR A 267 38.73 16.85 28.63
N ARG A 268 37.90 16.38 27.70
CA ARG A 268 36.55 16.91 27.44
C ARG A 268 35.46 16.10 28.13
N TYR A 269 34.65 16.76 28.93
CA TYR A 269 33.51 16.21 29.67
C TYR A 269 32.20 16.66 29.03
N ALA A 270 31.27 15.74 28.76
CA ALA A 270 29.99 16.05 28.12
C ALA A 270 29.09 16.88 29.06
N VAL A 271 28.59 18.02 28.57
CA VAL A 271 27.81 18.97 29.39
C VAL A 271 26.52 18.35 29.92
N CYS A 272 25.84 17.52 29.14
CA CYS A 272 24.61 16.82 29.56
C CYS A 272 24.78 15.88 30.76
N LYS A 273 26.03 15.54 31.16
CA LYS A 273 26.34 14.73 32.35
C LYS A 273 26.66 15.56 33.60
N LEU A 274 26.65 16.88 33.50
CA LEU A 274 26.88 17.79 34.64
C LEU A 274 25.58 18.07 35.43
N PRO A 275 25.66 18.55 36.68
CA PRO A 275 24.50 19.09 37.39
C PRO A 275 23.80 20.22 36.61
N PHE A 276 22.47 20.29 36.69
CA PHE A 276 21.63 21.26 35.94
C PHE A 276 22.16 22.70 35.93
N ARG A 277 22.60 23.21 37.09
CA ARG A 277 23.16 24.57 37.22
C ARG A 277 24.40 24.77 36.34
N GLN A 278 25.28 23.79 36.31
CA GLN A 278 26.49 23.79 35.50
C GLN A 278 26.18 23.59 34.02
N GLN A 279 25.12 22.84 33.67
CA GLN A 279 24.62 22.79 32.29
C GLN A 279 24.14 24.17 31.82
N LEU A 280 23.34 24.86 32.64
CA LEU A 280 22.82 26.19 32.33
C LEU A 280 23.95 27.21 32.19
N LEU A 281 24.92 27.21 33.13
CA LEU A 281 26.08 28.11 33.05
C LEU A 281 26.98 27.78 31.87
N ALA A 282 27.18 26.50 31.53
CA ALA A 282 27.96 26.08 30.38
C ALA A 282 27.40 26.63 29.05
N GLN A 283 26.08 26.85 28.95
CA GLN A 283 25.47 27.52 27.78
C GLN A 283 25.36 29.04 27.94
N LEU A 284 25.52 29.58 29.15
CA LEU A 284 25.47 31.02 29.40
C LEU A 284 26.77 31.72 28.99
N THR A 285 27.91 31.11 29.28
CA THR A 285 29.26 31.71 29.11
C THR A 285 29.78 31.69 27.67
N VAL A 286 28.99 31.24 26.71
CA VAL A 286 29.36 31.08 25.29
C VAL A 286 28.26 31.55 24.35
N ASP A 287 28.68 32.11 23.23
CA ASP A 287 27.77 32.52 22.16
C ASP A 287 27.28 31.36 21.30
N GLU A 288 28.02 30.24 21.23
CA GLU A 288 27.69 29.03 20.49
C GLU A 288 27.29 27.85 21.41
N LEU A 289 26.64 26.82 20.86
CA LEU A 289 26.17 25.65 21.60
C LEU A 289 27.35 24.80 22.11
N ARG A 290 27.49 24.64 23.42
CA ARG A 290 28.61 23.92 24.04
C ARG A 290 28.21 22.49 24.44
N HIS A 291 28.67 21.51 23.69
CA HIS A 291 28.46 20.08 24.01
C HIS A 291 29.42 19.53 25.07
N HIS A 292 30.60 20.13 25.22
CA HIS A 292 31.67 19.65 26.10
C HIS A 292 32.35 20.79 26.85
N VAL A 293 32.86 20.52 28.06
CA VAL A 293 33.75 21.41 28.82
C VAL A 293 35.08 20.70 29.10
N THR A 294 36.18 21.44 29.09
CA THR A 294 37.46 21.00 29.64
C THR A 294 37.47 21.07 31.17
N ARG A 295 38.50 20.52 31.80
CA ARG A 295 38.68 20.59 33.27
C ARG A 295 38.81 22.03 33.78
N GLY A 296 39.52 22.88 33.02
CA GLY A 296 39.65 24.31 33.32
C GLY A 296 38.31 25.05 33.23
N GLU A 297 37.60 24.90 32.11
CA GLU A 297 36.28 25.50 31.92
C GLU A 297 35.26 25.03 32.97
N HIS A 298 35.31 23.76 33.40
CA HIS A 298 34.46 23.26 34.48
C HIS A 298 34.75 23.96 35.82
N ALA A 299 36.03 24.17 36.16
CA ALA A 299 36.40 24.91 37.36
C ALA A 299 35.95 26.38 37.32
N GLU A 300 36.00 27.02 36.15
CA GLU A 300 35.43 28.37 35.93
C GLU A 300 33.90 28.39 36.12
N LEU A 301 33.18 27.40 35.59
CA LEU A 301 31.73 27.28 35.77
C LEU A 301 31.34 27.05 37.23
N HIS A 302 32.08 26.23 37.97
CA HIS A 302 31.84 26.02 39.40
C HIS A 302 32.20 27.27 40.23
N ALA A 303 33.25 28.01 39.87
CA ALA A 303 33.55 29.30 40.48
C ALA A 303 32.42 30.31 40.23
N LEU A 304 31.87 30.35 39.02
CA LEU A 304 30.74 31.19 38.64
C LEU A 304 29.43 30.80 39.34
N GLU A 305 29.18 29.50 39.54
CA GLU A 305 28.07 28.98 40.35
C GLU A 305 28.19 29.41 41.83
N SER A 306 29.41 29.36 42.36
CA SER A 306 29.74 29.69 43.75
C SER A 306 29.83 31.20 44.02
N ASP A 307 29.91 32.03 42.99
CA ASP A 307 29.97 33.49 43.10
C ASP A 307 28.59 34.05 43.48
N THR A 308 28.39 34.23 44.79
CA THR A 308 27.16 34.82 45.34
C THR A 308 27.03 36.32 45.08
N ASP A 309 28.12 37.00 44.71
CA ASP A 309 28.13 38.44 44.43
C ASP A 309 27.76 38.73 42.97
N ASN A 310 27.91 37.75 42.06
CA ASN A 310 27.40 37.79 40.69
C ASN A 310 25.86 37.71 40.65
N ASN A 311 25.22 38.85 40.88
CA ASN A 311 23.77 38.94 40.94
C ASN A 311 23.06 38.50 39.65
N TYR A 312 23.68 38.64 38.48
CA TYR A 312 23.09 38.19 37.21
C TYR A 312 22.96 36.67 37.18
N VAL A 313 24.05 35.96 37.46
CA VAL A 313 24.10 34.50 37.53
C VAL A 313 23.16 33.97 38.61
N GLN A 314 23.21 34.51 39.83
CA GLN A 314 22.35 34.06 40.91
C GLN A 314 20.85 34.27 40.62
N THR A 315 20.49 35.36 39.94
CA THR A 315 19.09 35.64 39.55
C THR A 315 18.62 34.68 38.45
N LEU A 316 19.46 34.38 37.45
CA LEU A 316 19.16 33.41 36.40
C LEU A 316 19.03 31.98 36.98
N LEU A 317 19.99 31.55 37.79
CA LEU A 317 19.97 30.23 38.43
C LEU A 317 18.69 30.05 39.25
N LEU A 318 18.33 31.03 40.08
CA LEU A 318 17.13 30.98 40.91
C LEU A 318 15.84 30.97 40.08
N ALA A 319 15.78 31.70 38.96
CA ALA A 319 14.62 31.70 38.08
C ALA A 319 14.46 30.37 37.32
N ALA A 320 15.56 29.82 36.79
CA ALA A 320 15.56 28.53 36.09
C ALA A 320 15.28 27.36 37.05
N GLU A 321 15.81 27.40 38.28
CA GLU A 321 15.51 26.41 39.33
C GLU A 321 14.03 26.42 39.75
N SER A 322 13.36 27.57 39.64
CA SER A 322 11.95 27.76 39.99
C SER A 322 10.96 27.31 38.92
N CYS A 323 11.42 26.95 37.71
CA CYS A 323 10.59 26.44 36.62
C CYS A 323 11.01 24.99 36.32
N ALA A 324 10.16 24.03 36.66
CA ALA A 324 10.50 22.60 36.55
C ALA A 324 10.70 22.16 35.09
N GLU A 325 10.00 22.81 34.16
CA GLU A 325 10.01 22.54 32.74
C GLU A 325 11.41 22.73 32.12
N ILE A 326 12.17 23.71 32.61
CA ILE A 326 13.55 24.00 32.12
C ILE A 326 14.52 22.89 32.51
N LYS A 327 14.24 22.15 33.59
CA LYS A 327 15.07 21.01 34.02
C LYS A 327 14.92 19.78 33.12
N ALA A 328 13.86 19.75 32.29
CA ALA A 328 13.64 18.73 31.27
C ALA A 328 14.18 19.12 29.89
N PHE A 329 14.73 20.34 29.73
CA PHE A 329 15.30 20.77 28.45
C PHE A 329 16.61 20.04 28.13
N ASP A 330 16.80 19.74 26.85
CA ASP A 330 18.08 19.24 26.34
C ASP A 330 19.14 20.36 26.30
N THR A 331 20.37 20.00 25.91
CA THR A 331 21.49 20.96 25.83
C THR A 331 21.20 22.11 24.84
N LYS A 332 20.42 21.85 23.79
CA LYS A 332 20.09 22.79 22.69
C LYS A 332 19.04 23.81 23.15
N ASP A 333 18.01 23.37 23.84
CA ASP A 333 16.96 24.23 24.40
C ASP A 333 17.42 25.01 25.63
N LEU A 334 18.32 24.45 26.45
CA LEU A 334 19.04 25.21 27.48
C LEU A 334 19.83 26.36 26.85
N TRP A 335 20.57 26.13 25.76
CA TRP A 335 21.29 27.19 25.05
C TRP A 335 20.36 28.22 24.39
N ARG A 336 19.25 27.78 23.79
CA ARG A 336 18.23 28.70 23.25
C ARG A 336 17.67 29.61 24.35
N TYR A 337 17.40 29.06 25.53
CA TYR A 337 16.95 29.80 26.71
C TYR A 337 18.02 30.77 27.25
N THR A 338 19.28 30.35 27.44
CA THR A 338 20.33 31.27 27.90
C THR A 338 20.60 32.39 26.88
N ASN A 339 20.59 32.08 25.59
CA ASN A 339 20.73 33.07 24.51
C ASN A 339 19.57 34.09 24.51
N ALA A 340 18.33 33.62 24.74
CA ALA A 340 17.16 34.49 24.92
C ALA A 340 17.30 35.41 26.15
N ILE A 341 17.76 34.86 27.28
CA ILE A 341 18.07 35.65 28.48
C ILE A 341 19.15 36.70 28.21
N ARG A 342 20.25 36.37 27.51
CA ARG A 342 21.30 37.33 27.13
C ARG A 342 20.78 38.49 26.28
N LYS A 343 19.85 38.21 25.36
CA LYS A 343 19.24 39.21 24.47
C LYS A 343 18.29 40.17 25.18
N VAL A 344 17.51 39.67 26.14
CA VAL A 344 16.53 40.48 26.89
C VAL A 344 17.17 41.18 28.10
N PHE A 345 18.09 40.51 28.78
CA PHE A 345 18.70 40.94 30.04
C PHE A 345 20.22 41.05 29.87
N SER A 346 20.72 42.28 29.69
CA SER A 346 22.16 42.60 29.61
C SER A 346 22.90 42.19 30.90
N MET A 347 24.04 41.51 30.75
CA MET A 347 24.84 41.01 31.89
C MET A 347 25.39 42.14 32.80
N ASP A 348 25.65 43.32 32.24
CA ASP A 348 26.19 44.49 32.97
C ASP A 348 25.17 45.19 33.87
N LYS A 349 23.90 44.74 33.85
CA LYS A 349 22.80 45.36 34.58
C LYS A 349 22.21 44.41 35.61
N ARG A 350 21.82 44.99 36.75
CA ARG A 350 21.01 44.32 37.76
C ARG A 350 19.56 44.25 37.28
N HIS A 351 19.00 43.04 37.27
CA HIS A 351 17.60 42.78 36.91
C HIS A 351 16.83 42.26 38.13
N GLU A 352 15.52 42.48 38.14
CA GLU A 352 14.66 41.96 39.20
C GLU A 352 14.29 40.50 38.93
N LEU A 353 14.41 39.65 39.96
CA LEU A 353 14.03 38.24 39.89
C LEU A 353 12.59 38.04 39.42
N ALA A 354 11.66 38.91 39.83
CA ALA A 354 10.25 38.81 39.43
C ALA A 354 10.07 39.00 37.91
N LEU A 355 10.80 39.95 37.32
CA LEU A 355 10.78 40.23 35.89
C LEU A 355 11.41 39.10 35.08
N LEU A 356 12.52 38.53 35.58
CA LEU A 356 13.19 37.41 34.92
C LEU A 356 12.35 36.12 35.03
N LEU A 357 11.70 35.86 36.17
CA LEU A 357 10.71 34.79 36.34
C LEU A 357 9.49 34.96 35.40
N GLN A 358 8.99 36.18 35.23
CA GLN A 358 7.88 36.46 34.32
C GLN A 358 8.28 36.15 32.87
N PHE A 359 9.46 36.59 32.42
CA PHE A 359 9.99 36.22 31.12
C PHE A 359 10.15 34.70 30.98
N THR A 360 10.77 34.06 31.97
CA THR A 360 11.06 32.62 31.98
C THR A 360 9.78 31.79 31.81
N LYS A 361 8.71 32.15 32.53
CA LYS A 361 7.41 31.47 32.41
C LYS A 361 6.73 31.72 31.06
N ALA A 362 6.74 32.96 30.57
CA ALA A 362 6.23 33.28 29.24
C ALA A 362 7.01 32.52 28.15
N TRP A 363 8.34 32.42 28.29
CA TRP A 363 9.25 31.74 27.36
C TRP A 363 8.98 30.24 27.25
N VAL A 364 8.85 29.58 28.41
CA VAL A 364 8.53 28.15 28.50
C VAL A 364 7.16 27.86 27.88
N ALA A 365 6.15 28.65 28.24
CA ALA A 365 4.78 28.48 27.76
C ALA A 365 4.60 28.85 26.27
N THR A 366 5.55 29.56 25.67
CA THR A 366 5.49 29.97 24.26
C THR A 366 6.00 28.85 23.33
N PRO A 367 5.25 28.50 22.26
CA PRO A 367 5.68 27.53 21.24
C PRO A 367 7.05 27.87 20.65
N TYR A 368 7.81 26.85 20.24
CA TYR A 368 9.19 27.02 19.77
C TYR A 368 9.33 28.08 18.65
N ILE A 369 8.39 28.11 17.70
CA ILE A 369 8.35 29.05 16.57
C ILE A 369 8.22 30.52 17.07
N ASP A 370 7.43 30.74 18.12
CA ASP A 370 7.11 32.06 18.65
C ASP A 370 8.13 32.60 19.66
N ARG A 371 8.95 31.73 20.24
CA ARG A 371 10.04 32.13 21.16
C ARG A 371 10.91 33.23 20.55
N GLY A 372 11.27 33.12 19.27
CA GLY A 372 12.05 34.16 18.57
C GLY A 372 11.40 35.56 18.58
N ILE A 373 10.08 35.63 18.46
CA ILE A 373 9.29 36.88 18.52
C ILE A 373 9.23 37.39 19.95
N LEU A 374 8.90 36.52 20.91
CA LEU A 374 8.82 36.87 22.33
C LEU A 374 10.11 37.51 22.86
N THR A 375 11.29 36.99 22.48
CA THR A 375 12.58 37.59 22.87
C THR A 375 12.76 38.98 22.27
N ARG A 376 12.35 39.19 21.02
CA ARG A 376 12.48 40.49 20.35
C ARG A 376 11.64 41.54 21.04
N GLU A 377 10.39 41.22 21.35
CA GLU A 377 9.47 42.10 22.08
C GLU A 377 9.98 42.43 23.47
N TRP A 378 10.42 41.43 24.24
CA TRP A 378 11.00 41.66 25.55
C TRP A 378 12.34 42.42 25.50
N ALA A 379 13.12 42.30 24.44
CA ALA A 379 14.32 43.12 24.24
C ALA A 379 13.99 44.58 23.86
N ALA A 380 12.91 44.80 23.10
CA ALA A 380 12.38 46.14 22.81
C ALA A 380 11.75 46.82 24.03
N GLY A 381 11.35 46.04 25.05
CA GLY A 381 10.72 46.50 26.28
C GLY A 381 9.22 46.17 26.39
N ASN A 382 8.65 45.59 25.33
CA ASN A 382 7.27 45.15 25.25
C ASN A 382 7.10 43.85 26.06
N ARG A 383 6.67 43.98 27.32
CA ARG A 383 6.54 42.87 28.29
C ARG A 383 5.30 41.98 28.04
N ILE A 384 5.13 41.52 26.81
CA ILE A 384 3.99 40.67 26.40
C ILE A 384 3.99 39.32 27.15
N SER A 385 2.81 38.79 27.47
CA SER A 385 2.69 37.50 28.17
C SER A 385 2.67 36.28 27.23
N HIS A 386 2.29 36.50 25.97
CA HIS A 386 2.21 35.51 24.90
C HIS A 386 2.29 36.23 23.56
N VAL A 387 2.70 35.53 22.50
CA VAL A 387 2.69 36.07 21.13
C VAL A 387 1.27 35.97 20.57
N GLN A 388 0.75 37.06 20.02
CA GLN A 388 -0.55 37.09 19.36
C GLN A 388 -0.39 36.66 17.90
N ARG A 389 -1.10 35.61 17.50
CA ARG A 389 -1.23 35.17 16.10
C ARG A 389 -2.57 35.60 15.53
N THR A 390 -2.64 35.76 14.21
CA THR A 390 -3.89 35.98 13.47
C THR A 390 -4.73 34.71 13.47
N ASP A 391 -6.01 34.81 13.10
CA ASP A 391 -6.87 33.64 12.90
C ASP A 391 -6.33 32.72 11.78
N ALA A 392 -5.47 33.24 10.88
CA ALA A 392 -4.71 32.51 9.86
C ALA A 392 -3.27 32.10 10.31
N GLY A 393 -2.98 32.11 11.62
CA GLY A 393 -1.71 31.64 12.18
C GLY A 393 -0.47 32.52 11.94
N THR A 394 -0.57 33.64 11.22
CA THR A 394 0.54 34.59 11.00
C THR A 394 0.78 35.50 12.22
N ASN A 395 1.91 36.21 12.30
CA ASN A 395 2.15 37.17 13.39
C ASN A 395 1.12 38.32 13.33
N ALA A 396 0.33 38.50 14.39
CA ALA A 396 -0.63 39.61 14.48
C ALA A 396 0.04 40.94 14.90
N ASP A 397 1.26 40.87 15.45
CA ASP A 397 2.17 42.00 15.65
C ASP A 397 1.77 43.03 16.74
N GLY A 398 1.22 42.50 17.85
CA GLY A 398 0.75 43.30 19.01
C GLY A 398 1.82 44.00 19.86
N GLY A 399 3.00 44.27 19.31
CA GLY A 399 4.12 44.98 19.97
C GLY A 399 4.28 46.45 19.57
N TYR A 400 3.57 46.91 18.54
CA TYR A 400 3.76 48.25 17.98
C TYR A 400 2.99 49.34 18.75
N VAL A 401 3.62 50.52 18.86
CA VAL A 401 2.98 51.72 19.43
C VAL A 401 1.99 52.27 18.40
N THR A 402 0.69 52.14 18.69
CA THR A 402 -0.39 52.67 17.85
C THR A 402 -0.98 53.96 18.43
N ASP A 403 -1.82 54.63 17.66
CA ASP A 403 -2.60 55.83 18.03
C ASP A 403 -3.50 55.69 19.27
N ARG A 404 -3.70 54.47 19.78
CA ARG A 404 -4.53 54.13 20.94
C ARG A 404 -3.98 54.63 22.29
N GLY A 405 -2.70 55.03 22.33
CA GLY A 405 -2.04 55.56 23.54
C GLY A 405 -1.17 54.54 24.29
N ALA A 406 -0.26 55.04 25.13
CA ALA A 406 0.84 54.26 25.70
C ALA A 406 0.42 53.09 26.62
N ASP A 407 -0.75 53.17 27.26
CA ASP A 407 -1.28 52.15 28.18
C ASP A 407 -2.34 51.24 27.52
N ALA A 408 -2.61 51.38 26.21
CA ALA A 408 -3.67 50.67 25.50
C ALA A 408 -3.15 49.41 24.78
N HIS A 409 -3.41 48.23 25.35
CA HIS A 409 -3.10 46.96 24.70
C HIS A 409 -4.08 46.65 23.56
N HIS A 410 -3.57 46.46 22.35
CA HIS A 410 -4.35 46.01 21.20
C HIS A 410 -4.27 44.48 21.05
N THR A 411 -5.43 43.84 20.98
CA THR A 411 -5.66 42.40 20.79
C THR A 411 -6.78 42.17 19.77
N LEU A 412 -6.93 40.95 19.24
CA LEU A 412 -8.00 40.63 18.29
C LEU A 412 -9.42 40.95 18.82
N ASP A 413 -9.66 40.80 20.12
CA ASP A 413 -10.94 41.18 20.74
C ASP A 413 -11.19 42.70 20.73
N THR A 414 -10.13 43.50 20.86
CA THR A 414 -10.24 44.96 20.73
C THR A 414 -10.35 45.40 19.28
N LEU A 415 -9.72 44.68 18.34
CA LEU A 415 -9.90 44.86 16.90
C LEU A 415 -11.36 44.66 16.49
N ASP A 416 -11.99 43.57 16.94
CA ASP A 416 -13.42 43.31 16.68
C ASP A 416 -14.34 44.42 17.18
N LEU A 417 -14.06 44.96 18.38
CA LEU A 417 -14.81 46.08 18.95
C LEU A 417 -14.58 47.37 18.15
N GLU A 418 -13.37 47.60 17.63
CA GLU A 418 -13.05 48.75 16.79
C GLU A 418 -13.71 48.66 15.41
N ILE A 419 -13.72 47.48 14.77
CA ILE A 419 -14.47 47.21 13.53
C ILE A 419 -15.98 47.45 13.76
N ALA A 420 -16.53 46.92 14.85
CA ALA A 420 -17.95 47.11 15.20
C ALA A 420 -18.29 48.59 15.48
N CYS A 421 -17.35 49.35 16.04
CA CYS A 421 -17.48 50.81 16.21
C CYS A 421 -17.42 51.56 14.87
N ALA A 422 -16.49 51.19 13.98
CA ALA A 422 -16.29 51.83 12.68
C ALA A 422 -17.49 51.64 11.72
N LEU A 423 -18.23 50.53 11.86
CA LEU A 423 -19.41 50.21 11.07
C LEU A 423 -20.69 50.95 11.48
N LEU A 424 -20.68 51.71 12.59
CA LEU A 424 -21.85 52.46 13.02
C LEU A 424 -22.01 53.75 12.19
N PRO A 425 -23.22 54.09 11.71
CA PRO A 425 -23.45 55.18 10.76
C PRO A 425 -23.48 56.57 11.42
N MET A 426 -22.58 56.83 12.37
CA MET A 426 -22.57 58.04 13.20
C MET A 426 -21.13 58.44 13.55
N ASP A 427 -20.79 59.72 13.35
CA ASP A 427 -19.47 60.24 13.72
C ASP A 427 -19.32 60.42 15.24
N PHE A 428 -18.17 59.98 15.76
CA PHE A 428 -17.72 60.18 17.15
C PHE A 428 -16.19 60.25 17.19
N ASN A 429 -15.63 60.70 18.32
CA ASN A 429 -14.19 60.68 18.53
C ASN A 429 -13.68 59.23 18.64
N HIS A 430 -12.94 58.75 17.65
CA HIS A 430 -12.38 57.39 17.64
C HIS A 430 -11.40 57.12 18.79
N LEU A 431 -10.75 58.15 19.33
CA LEU A 431 -9.88 58.03 20.51
C LEU A 431 -10.67 57.91 21.82
N GLU A 432 -11.87 58.51 21.89
CA GLU A 432 -12.74 58.55 23.08
C GLU A 432 -14.14 57.98 22.76
N ILE A 433 -14.22 56.66 22.61
CA ILE A 433 -15.45 55.95 22.22
C ILE A 433 -16.53 56.12 23.31
N PRO A 434 -17.70 56.71 23.01
CA PRO A 434 -18.76 56.89 24.00
C PRO A 434 -19.30 55.55 24.52
N GLY A 435 -19.65 55.48 25.81
CA GLY A 435 -20.12 54.23 26.44
C GLY A 435 -21.37 53.61 25.80
N SER A 436 -22.23 54.42 25.16
CA SER A 436 -23.37 53.95 24.36
C SER A 436 -22.95 53.25 23.07
N ILE A 437 -21.93 53.78 22.38
CA ILE A 437 -21.32 53.20 21.18
C ILE A 437 -20.62 51.89 21.53
N HIS A 438 -19.79 51.90 22.58
CA HIS A 438 -19.09 50.70 23.07
C HIS A 438 -20.05 49.57 23.46
N ARG A 439 -21.20 49.89 24.05
CA ARG A 439 -22.25 48.89 24.36
C ARG A 439 -22.85 48.31 23.09
N ARG A 440 -23.18 49.13 22.08
CA ARG A 440 -23.74 48.64 20.82
C ARG A 440 -22.72 47.83 20.01
N ALA A 441 -21.44 48.21 20.04
CA ALA A 441 -20.36 47.43 19.44
C ALA A 441 -20.24 46.03 20.08
N LYS A 442 -20.33 45.93 21.42
CA LYS A 442 -20.40 44.63 22.12
C LYS A 442 -21.61 43.79 21.73
N GLU A 443 -22.78 44.40 21.53
CA GLU A 443 -23.98 43.72 21.04
C GLU A 443 -23.76 43.17 19.62
N ILE A 444 -23.16 43.96 18.71
CA ILE A 444 -22.82 43.56 17.34
C ILE A 444 -21.86 42.35 17.31
N VAL A 445 -20.78 42.41 18.10
CA VAL A 445 -19.79 41.32 18.22
C VAL A 445 -20.43 40.05 18.79
N ALA A 446 -21.21 40.18 19.87
CA ALA A 446 -21.85 39.03 20.52
C ALA A 446 -22.90 38.34 19.64
N ASN A 447 -23.68 39.12 18.88
CA ASN A 447 -24.70 38.62 17.95
C ASN A 447 -24.13 38.19 16.60
N LYS A 448 -22.85 38.49 16.32
CA LYS A 448 -22.15 38.28 15.03
C LYS A 448 -22.91 38.87 13.83
N GLU A 449 -23.36 40.12 13.97
CA GLU A 449 -24.17 40.81 12.96
C GLU A 449 -23.37 41.08 11.66
N GLU A 450 -24.03 41.06 10.50
CA GLU A 450 -23.43 41.55 9.24
C GLU A 450 -23.59 43.08 9.15
N PRO A 451 -22.64 43.83 8.57
CA PRO A 451 -21.46 43.35 7.83
C PRO A 451 -20.22 43.07 8.71
N TRP A 452 -20.33 43.22 10.05
CA TRP A 452 -19.19 43.09 10.97
C TRP A 452 -18.51 41.73 10.86
N LYS A 453 -19.29 40.64 10.73
CA LYS A 453 -18.75 39.28 10.62
C LYS A 453 -17.84 39.11 9.39
N SER A 454 -18.22 39.65 8.24
CA SER A 454 -17.39 39.65 7.02
C SER A 454 -16.07 40.43 7.22
N TRP A 455 -16.15 41.63 7.82
CA TRP A 455 -14.97 42.46 8.12
C TRP A 455 -14.02 41.85 9.15
N SER A 456 -14.57 41.33 10.26
CA SER A 456 -13.85 40.64 11.32
C SER A 456 -13.06 39.44 10.75
N LYS A 457 -13.70 38.60 9.93
CA LYS A 457 -13.04 37.45 9.29
C LYS A 457 -11.83 37.84 8.43
N ILE A 458 -11.93 38.91 7.65
CA ILE A 458 -10.82 39.34 6.77
C ILE A 458 -9.71 39.99 7.60
N LEU A 459 -10.04 40.92 8.49
CA LEU A 459 -9.04 41.66 9.26
C LEU A 459 -8.34 40.79 10.32
N ARG A 460 -9.03 39.85 10.95
CA ARG A 460 -8.41 38.88 11.88
C ARG A 460 -7.40 37.95 11.21
N ASN A 461 -7.50 37.76 9.89
CA ASN A 461 -6.53 36.99 9.10
C ASN A 461 -5.33 37.82 8.62
N GLN A 462 -5.41 39.16 8.68
CA GLN A 462 -4.42 40.01 8.03
C GLN A 462 -3.09 40.07 8.83
N PRO A 463 -1.93 39.76 8.21
CA PRO A 463 -0.65 39.83 8.88
C PRO A 463 -0.38 41.23 9.44
N GLY A 464 0.07 41.30 10.70
CA GLY A 464 0.38 42.57 11.36
C GLY A 464 -0.82 43.47 11.69
N VAL A 465 -2.05 42.95 11.68
CA VAL A 465 -3.26 43.77 11.94
C VAL A 465 -3.23 44.52 13.29
N LEU A 466 -2.57 44.00 14.32
CA LEU A 466 -2.47 44.68 15.63
C LEU A 466 -1.42 45.80 15.67
N ALA A 467 -0.60 45.96 14.61
CA ALA A 467 0.24 47.14 14.41
C ALA A 467 -0.49 48.30 13.70
N VAL A 468 -1.72 48.08 13.22
CA VAL A 468 -2.51 49.07 12.47
C VAL A 468 -3.16 50.07 13.42
N ASN A 469 -3.07 51.36 13.10
CA ASN A 469 -3.71 52.43 13.88
C ASN A 469 -5.25 52.33 13.83
N ARG A 470 -5.93 52.71 14.92
CA ARG A 470 -7.39 52.74 15.00
C ARG A 470 -7.98 53.66 13.94
N ALA A 471 -7.38 54.83 13.70
CA ALA A 471 -7.81 55.74 12.64
C ALA A 471 -7.77 55.06 11.25
N ALA A 472 -6.73 54.27 10.95
CA ALA A 472 -6.63 53.52 9.71
C ALA A 472 -7.72 52.45 9.56
N ILE A 473 -8.02 51.68 10.61
CA ILE A 473 -9.13 50.70 10.61
C ILE A 473 -10.47 51.40 10.37
N PHE A 474 -10.71 52.53 11.03
CA PHE A 474 -11.93 53.33 10.83
C PHE A 474 -12.02 53.89 9.40
N ASN A 475 -10.90 54.34 8.84
CA ASN A 475 -10.84 54.83 7.47
C ASN A 475 -11.14 53.72 6.47
N LEU A 476 -10.57 52.53 6.65
CA LEU A 476 -10.74 51.37 5.76
C LEU A 476 -12.23 51.02 5.58
N VAL A 477 -12.96 50.98 6.68
CA VAL A 477 -14.41 50.74 6.70
C VAL A 477 -15.20 51.91 6.05
N ARG A 478 -14.75 53.15 6.22
CA ARG A 478 -15.41 54.36 5.68
C ARG A 478 -15.26 54.54 4.17
N ILE A 479 -14.13 54.14 3.59
CA ILE A 479 -13.86 54.26 2.15
C ILE A 479 -14.28 53.03 1.34
N ALA A 480 -14.78 51.99 2.02
CA ALA A 480 -15.23 50.76 1.37
C ALA A 480 -16.50 50.96 0.52
N PRO A 481 -16.59 50.32 -0.66
CA PRO A 481 -17.82 50.27 -1.46
C PRO A 481 -19.04 49.77 -0.68
N VAL A 482 -20.21 50.35 -0.96
CA VAL A 482 -21.48 49.94 -0.36
C VAL A 482 -21.74 48.46 -0.64
N ASN A 483 -22.09 47.70 0.39
CA ASN A 483 -22.36 46.26 0.34
C ASN A 483 -21.17 45.36 -0.09
N ILE A 484 -19.92 45.82 0.00
CA ILE A 484 -18.74 45.00 -0.35
C ILE A 484 -18.68 43.65 0.39
N HIS A 485 -19.22 43.59 1.61
CA HIS A 485 -19.32 42.37 2.42
C HIS A 485 -20.11 41.21 1.77
N LEU A 486 -20.95 41.50 0.75
CA LEU A 486 -21.70 40.50 -0.01
C LEU A 486 -20.84 39.74 -1.03
N THR A 487 -19.67 40.26 -1.40
CA THR A 487 -18.77 39.67 -2.41
C THR A 487 -17.38 39.40 -1.81
N PRO A 488 -17.18 38.24 -1.14
CA PRO A 488 -15.97 37.97 -0.34
C PRO A 488 -14.64 38.15 -1.06
N VAL A 489 -14.57 37.81 -2.35
CA VAL A 489 -13.35 37.98 -3.18
C VAL A 489 -13.00 39.45 -3.34
N ALA A 490 -13.94 40.27 -3.83
CA ALA A 490 -13.76 41.71 -3.99
C ALA A 490 -13.51 42.41 -2.63
N HIS A 491 -14.10 41.91 -1.54
CA HIS A 491 -13.85 42.42 -0.19
C HIS A 491 -12.39 42.18 0.26
N LEU A 492 -11.86 40.98 0.02
CA LEU A 492 -10.47 40.65 0.31
C LEU A 492 -9.49 41.44 -0.58
N GLU A 493 -9.78 41.54 -1.88
CA GLU A 493 -8.99 42.36 -2.82
C GLU A 493 -8.92 43.82 -2.39
N PHE A 494 -10.06 44.42 -2.04
CA PHE A 494 -10.12 45.79 -1.54
C PHE A 494 -9.26 46.00 -0.29
N VAL A 495 -9.37 45.11 0.70
CA VAL A 495 -8.58 45.20 1.94
C VAL A 495 -7.08 45.08 1.63
N ASN A 496 -6.68 44.11 0.80
CA ASN A 496 -5.28 43.90 0.43
C ASN A 496 -4.68 45.05 -0.41
N GLN A 497 -5.47 45.66 -1.30
CA GLN A 497 -5.04 46.84 -2.07
C GLN A 497 -4.93 48.10 -1.19
N THR A 498 -5.77 48.22 -0.16
CA THR A 498 -5.86 49.45 0.66
C THR A 498 -4.90 49.46 1.85
N MET A 499 -4.63 48.32 2.47
CA MET A 499 -3.80 48.22 3.69
C MET A 499 -2.28 48.32 3.43
N THR A 500 -1.81 49.40 2.81
CA THR A 500 -0.38 49.70 2.64
C THR A 500 0.25 50.18 3.95
N ALA A 501 1.59 50.23 4.01
CA ALA A 501 2.31 50.71 5.20
C ALA A 501 1.96 52.17 5.53
N GLU A 502 1.79 53.03 4.53
CA GLU A 502 1.38 54.43 4.68
C GLU A 502 -0.06 54.54 5.20
N PHE A 503 -0.96 53.70 4.68
CA PHE A 503 -2.37 53.67 5.10
C PHE A 503 -2.50 53.19 6.55
N ASN A 504 -1.82 52.10 6.90
CA ASN A 504 -1.89 51.49 8.23
C ASN A 504 -1.33 52.40 9.34
N ALA A 505 -0.42 53.32 8.98
CA ALA A 505 0.13 54.35 9.86
C ALA A 505 -0.72 55.63 9.97
N ALA A 506 -1.86 55.74 9.27
CA ALA A 506 -2.71 56.93 9.34
C ALA A 506 -3.25 57.17 10.77
N THR A 507 -3.24 58.43 11.21
CA THR A 507 -3.69 58.88 12.55
C THR A 507 -4.87 59.87 12.50
N GLU A 508 -5.30 60.26 11.30
CA GLU A 508 -6.42 61.18 11.08
C GLU A 508 -7.58 60.47 10.37
N LEU A 509 -8.81 60.82 10.73
CA LEU A 509 -10.01 60.27 10.08
C LEU A 509 -10.33 61.00 8.77
N VAL A 510 -10.63 60.22 7.73
CA VAL A 510 -11.23 60.72 6.49
C VAL A 510 -12.67 61.15 6.77
N ALA A 511 -13.06 62.30 6.21
CA ALA A 511 -14.41 62.85 6.33
C ALA A 511 -15.43 61.92 5.66
N LEU A 512 -16.57 61.68 6.32
CA LEU A 512 -17.67 60.91 5.73
C LEU A 512 -18.15 61.57 4.43
N GLN A 513 -18.22 60.81 3.35
CA GLN A 513 -18.90 61.26 2.14
C GLN A 513 -20.40 61.39 2.45
N SER A 514 -20.92 62.60 2.34
CA SER A 514 -22.36 62.84 2.48
C SER A 514 -23.10 62.12 1.35
N VAL A 515 -23.95 61.16 1.68
CA VAL A 515 -24.86 60.52 0.73
C VAL A 515 -25.78 61.60 0.15
N THR A 516 -25.50 62.05 -1.08
CA THR A 516 -26.34 63.02 -1.77
C THR A 516 -27.46 62.32 -2.50
N ASP A 517 -28.67 62.39 -1.93
CA ASP A 517 -29.91 61.92 -2.55
C ASP A 517 -30.19 62.57 -3.91
N LYS A 518 -29.78 61.92 -5.01
CA LYS A 518 -30.45 61.97 -6.31
C LYS A 518 -30.26 60.64 -7.05
N PRO A 519 -31.31 60.06 -7.66
CA PRO A 519 -31.13 58.96 -8.58
C PRO A 519 -30.49 59.49 -9.86
N ALA A 520 -29.24 59.15 -10.08
CA ALA A 520 -28.60 59.23 -11.39
C ALA A 520 -28.55 57.82 -11.96
N GLU A 521 -29.30 57.60 -13.04
CA GLU A 521 -29.07 56.50 -13.96
C GLU A 521 -27.69 56.72 -14.59
N ASN A 522 -26.64 56.20 -13.96
CA ASN A 522 -25.41 55.88 -14.65
C ASN A 522 -25.51 54.41 -15.02
N GLU A 523 -25.73 54.14 -16.29
CA GLU A 523 -25.62 52.82 -16.88
C GLU A 523 -24.26 52.23 -16.46
N ILE A 524 -24.29 51.13 -15.69
CA ILE A 524 -23.17 50.20 -15.69
C ILE A 524 -23.18 49.67 -17.12
N ASP A 525 -22.20 50.11 -17.90
CA ASP A 525 -22.14 49.85 -19.33
C ASP A 525 -22.01 48.35 -19.54
N SER A 526 -23.14 47.67 -19.78
CA SER A 526 -23.19 46.22 -19.95
C SER A 526 -22.34 45.80 -21.15
N HIS A 527 -22.17 46.72 -22.10
CA HIS A 527 -21.25 46.61 -23.22
C HIS A 527 -19.80 46.38 -22.78
N PHE A 528 -19.32 47.01 -21.70
CA PHE A 528 -17.96 46.81 -21.19
C PHE A 528 -17.77 45.41 -20.56
N VAL A 529 -18.76 44.96 -19.80
CA VAL A 529 -18.75 43.62 -19.17
C VAL A 529 -18.86 42.52 -20.24
N ASP A 530 -19.75 42.69 -21.22
CA ASP A 530 -19.90 41.78 -22.36
C ASP A 530 -18.65 41.78 -23.26
N GLN A 531 -18.00 42.94 -23.47
CA GLN A 531 -16.72 43.06 -24.17
C GLN A 531 -15.58 42.32 -23.45
N GLN A 532 -15.52 42.42 -22.11
CA GLN A 532 -14.47 41.73 -21.34
C GLN A 532 -14.68 40.20 -21.37
N LEU A 533 -15.93 39.74 -21.26
CA LEU A 533 -16.33 38.34 -21.47
C LEU A 533 -16.17 37.85 -22.92
N ALA A 534 -16.14 38.73 -23.92
CA ALA A 534 -15.81 38.38 -25.31
C ALA A 534 -14.29 38.21 -25.50
N ALA A 535 -13.49 39.08 -24.87
CA ALA A 535 -12.03 38.97 -24.87
C ALA A 535 -11.53 37.68 -24.17
N GLU A 536 -12.15 37.29 -23.06
CA GLU A 536 -11.88 36.01 -22.37
C GLU A 536 -12.29 34.79 -23.21
N ARG A 537 -13.33 34.91 -24.05
CA ARG A 537 -13.76 33.86 -24.99
C ARG A 537 -12.97 33.83 -26.31
N GLY A 538 -11.99 34.72 -26.48
CA GLY A 538 -11.05 34.69 -27.60
C GLY A 538 -11.41 35.58 -28.79
N GLU A 539 -12.28 36.58 -28.62
CA GLU A 539 -12.57 37.61 -29.63
C GLU A 539 -11.70 38.86 -29.43
N PHE A 540 -11.24 39.50 -30.52
CA PHE A 540 -10.42 40.72 -30.43
C PHE A 540 -11.30 41.95 -30.18
N VAL A 541 -11.09 42.66 -29.07
CA VAL A 541 -11.82 43.88 -28.71
C VAL A 541 -10.87 45.08 -28.72
N ASP A 542 -11.11 46.01 -29.66
CA ASP A 542 -10.28 47.19 -29.87
C ASP A 542 -10.26 48.09 -28.62
N GLY A 543 -9.07 48.30 -28.05
CA GLY A 543 -8.86 49.04 -26.79
C GLY A 543 -8.83 48.21 -25.50
N ILE A 544 -9.14 46.91 -25.54
CA ILE A 544 -8.99 45.97 -24.40
C ILE A 544 -7.99 44.85 -24.72
N SER A 545 -8.02 44.30 -25.94
CA SER A 545 -7.08 43.29 -26.42
C SER A 545 -5.77 43.92 -26.93
N ASP A 546 -4.62 43.31 -26.63
CA ASP A 546 -3.32 43.80 -27.15
C ASP A 546 -3.24 43.61 -28.68
N PRO A 547 -3.05 44.68 -29.48
CA PRO A 547 -3.01 44.62 -30.94
C PRO A 547 -1.74 43.98 -31.52
N VAL A 548 -0.75 43.61 -30.70
CA VAL A 548 0.53 43.00 -31.11
C VAL A 548 0.59 41.49 -30.83
N ASP A 549 -0.38 40.93 -30.09
CA ASP A 549 -0.46 39.49 -29.79
C ASP A 549 -0.73 38.66 -31.08
N PRO A 550 0.10 37.63 -31.39
CA PRO A 550 -0.06 36.83 -32.59
C PRO A 550 -1.29 35.90 -32.62
N LYS A 551 -2.07 35.77 -31.54
CA LYS A 551 -3.25 34.88 -31.53
C LYS A 551 -4.44 35.39 -32.37
N TRP A 552 -4.42 36.64 -32.82
CA TRP A 552 -5.55 37.28 -33.50
C TRP A 552 -5.51 37.11 -35.03
N VAL A 553 -6.38 36.27 -35.58
CA VAL A 553 -6.55 36.09 -37.05
C VAL A 553 -7.37 37.26 -37.63
N LYS A 554 -6.87 37.88 -38.71
CA LYS A 554 -7.52 39.02 -39.38
C LYS A 554 -8.02 38.67 -40.78
N GLU A 555 -9.18 38.02 -40.88
CA GLU A 555 -9.97 37.92 -42.11
C GLU A 555 -11.45 38.24 -41.85
N ASP A 556 -12.11 38.88 -42.82
CA ASP A 556 -13.33 39.69 -42.64
C ASP A 556 -14.59 38.95 -43.13
N LEU A 557 -15.62 38.85 -42.29
CA LEU A 557 -16.83 38.03 -42.52
C LEU A 557 -18.15 38.72 -42.12
N THR A 558 -18.42 39.91 -42.66
CA THR A 558 -19.79 40.47 -42.62
C THR A 558 -20.74 39.77 -43.61
N ALA A 559 -21.24 38.57 -43.28
CA ALA A 559 -22.30 37.90 -44.03
C ALA A 559 -23.19 36.98 -43.17
N THR A 560 -24.44 37.39 -42.94
CA THR A 560 -25.42 36.63 -42.13
C THR A 560 -26.24 35.65 -42.98
N SER A 561 -26.49 34.43 -42.49
CA SER A 561 -27.73 33.70 -42.79
C SER A 561 -28.05 32.63 -41.75
N GLN A 562 -29.32 32.57 -41.34
CA GLN A 562 -29.88 31.53 -40.46
C GLN A 562 -30.10 30.21 -41.24
N PRO A 563 -30.14 29.04 -40.55
CA PRO A 563 -30.53 27.78 -41.16
C PRO A 563 -32.06 27.64 -41.26
N GLN A 564 -32.55 27.03 -42.35
CA GLN A 564 -33.96 26.66 -42.53
C GLN A 564 -34.17 25.17 -42.23
N VAL A 565 -35.22 24.85 -41.47
CA VAL A 565 -35.72 23.47 -41.31
C VAL A 565 -36.78 23.20 -42.39
N ALA A 566 -36.51 22.28 -43.31
CA ALA A 566 -37.43 21.89 -44.38
C ALA A 566 -38.06 20.51 -44.09
N ASN A 567 -39.39 20.46 -44.04
CA ASN A 567 -40.17 19.23 -43.84
C ASN A 567 -40.49 18.58 -45.19
N PHE A 568 -39.94 17.39 -45.43
CA PHE A 568 -40.39 16.49 -46.49
C PHE A 568 -41.21 15.36 -45.85
N GLY A 569 -42.53 15.43 -46.03
CA GLY A 569 -43.47 14.48 -45.43
C GLY A 569 -43.15 13.03 -45.78
N GLY A 570 -43.23 12.15 -44.78
CA GLY A 570 -42.71 10.78 -44.83
C GLY A 570 -42.01 10.35 -43.54
N GLY A 571 -41.71 11.30 -42.65
CA GLY A 571 -41.19 11.02 -41.29
C GLY A 571 -39.66 11.10 -41.16
N VAL A 572 -38.97 11.83 -42.05
CA VAL A 572 -37.50 11.97 -42.04
C VAL A 572 -37.10 13.44 -42.19
N PHE A 573 -36.15 13.89 -41.37
CA PHE A 573 -35.39 15.12 -41.52
C PHE A 573 -33.90 14.78 -41.44
N ALA A 574 -33.05 15.41 -42.25
CA ALA A 574 -31.62 15.09 -42.32
C ALA A 574 -30.77 16.08 -41.51
N ILE A 575 -29.79 15.57 -40.79
CA ILE A 575 -28.67 16.32 -40.20
C ILE A 575 -27.41 15.54 -40.60
N ASP A 576 -26.49 16.18 -41.30
CA ASP A 576 -25.20 15.59 -41.69
C ASP A 576 -24.15 16.71 -41.67
N GLY A 577 -22.97 16.43 -41.12
CA GLY A 577 -21.88 17.40 -41.01
C GLY A 577 -21.54 17.95 -39.60
N LEU A 578 -21.23 17.06 -38.64
CA LEU A 578 -20.29 17.40 -37.55
C LEU A 578 -19.53 16.15 -37.11
N MET A 579 -18.19 16.22 -37.20
CA MET A 579 -17.12 15.38 -36.60
C MET A 579 -16.04 15.02 -37.65
N ASN A 580 -14.94 15.77 -37.69
CA ASN A 580 -13.61 15.17 -37.93
C ASN A 580 -12.43 16.07 -37.48
N GLU A 581 -11.46 15.46 -36.79
CA GLU A 581 -10.01 15.75 -36.73
C GLU A 581 -9.45 17.20 -36.78
N LYS A 582 -8.73 17.63 -35.71
CA LYS A 582 -7.24 17.61 -35.58
C LYS A 582 -6.67 18.71 -34.66
N GLN A 583 -5.58 18.35 -33.97
CA GLN A 583 -4.66 19.19 -33.17
C GLN A 583 -3.25 19.08 -33.77
N PRO A 584 -2.46 20.17 -33.78
CA PRO A 584 -1.02 20.05 -33.50
C PRO A 584 -0.45 21.22 -32.65
N GLU A 585 0.78 21.01 -32.16
CA GLU A 585 1.46 21.77 -31.10
C GLU A 585 2.25 23.01 -31.55
N ASN A 586 2.53 23.93 -30.61
CA ASN A 586 3.91 24.36 -30.32
C ASN A 586 4.03 25.06 -28.95
N ASP A 587 5.27 25.20 -28.47
CA ASP A 587 5.65 25.01 -27.06
C ASP A 587 6.04 26.28 -26.25
N ASP A 588 6.17 26.06 -24.94
CA ASP A 588 7.14 26.64 -23.98
C ASP A 588 6.66 27.68 -22.93
N ARG A 589 6.27 27.18 -21.72
CA ARG A 589 6.97 27.46 -20.43
C ARG A 589 6.31 26.79 -19.21
N SER A 590 7.08 25.93 -18.54
CA SER A 590 6.72 25.23 -17.28
C SER A 590 6.94 26.09 -16.02
N PRO A 591 6.28 25.75 -14.89
CA PRO A 591 6.98 25.00 -13.82
C PRO A 591 6.17 23.79 -13.31
N ILE A 592 6.77 22.60 -13.20
CA ILE A 592 7.36 22.00 -11.98
C ILE A 592 6.30 21.62 -10.94
N ASN A 593 6.05 20.32 -10.83
CA ASN A 593 5.23 19.66 -9.80
C ASN A 593 6.12 18.85 -8.85
N GLU A 594 5.71 18.73 -7.59
CA GLU A 594 6.41 17.97 -6.55
C GLU A 594 6.02 16.49 -6.54
N GLU A 595 6.95 15.63 -6.11
CA GLU A 595 6.80 14.17 -6.16
C GLU A 595 6.09 13.62 -4.91
N THR A 596 4.86 13.11 -5.07
CA THR A 596 4.30 12.11 -4.15
C THR A 596 4.24 10.76 -4.85
N THR A 597 5.16 9.85 -4.51
CA THR A 597 5.27 8.53 -5.14
C THR A 597 4.63 7.44 -4.28
N SER A 598 3.35 7.15 -4.55
CA SER A 598 2.70 5.90 -4.13
C SER A 598 2.23 5.12 -5.37
N ASP A 599 3.15 4.33 -5.94
CA ASP A 599 2.84 3.47 -7.09
C ASP A 599 3.16 2.00 -6.77
N VAL A 600 2.10 1.20 -6.69
CA VAL A 600 2.16 -0.25 -6.91
C VAL A 600 1.70 -0.46 -8.35
N GLN A 601 2.65 -0.54 -9.28
CA GLN A 601 2.31 -0.73 -10.70
C GLN A 601 1.81 -2.15 -10.98
N MET A 602 0.66 -2.22 -11.64
CA MET A 602 0.11 -3.42 -12.28
C MET A 602 0.82 -3.66 -13.62
N GLU A 603 1.14 -4.91 -13.94
CA GLU A 603 1.42 -5.30 -15.32
C GLU A 603 0.10 -5.57 -16.06
N GLU A 604 -0.29 -4.67 -16.98
CA GLU A 604 -1.30 -5.00 -17.99
C GLU A 604 -0.65 -5.79 -19.14
N THR A 605 -1.19 -6.98 -19.41
CA THR A 605 -0.89 -7.72 -20.65
C THR A 605 -2.05 -7.56 -21.62
N ASN A 606 -1.77 -6.87 -22.72
CA ASN A 606 -2.71 -6.62 -23.82
C ASN A 606 -2.84 -7.87 -24.71
N PRO A 607 -4.08 -8.24 -25.14
CA PRO A 607 -4.25 -8.69 -26.51
C PRO A 607 -5.45 -8.06 -27.25
N GLN A 608 -5.10 -7.41 -28.36
CA GLN A 608 -5.88 -6.96 -29.53
C GLN A 608 -7.36 -7.36 -29.68
N GLU A 609 -8.17 -6.31 -29.88
CA GLU A 609 -9.25 -6.11 -30.87
C GLU A 609 -10.02 -7.30 -31.46
N GLY A 610 -11.35 -7.19 -31.36
CA GLY A 610 -12.31 -7.87 -32.22
C GLY A 610 -13.69 -7.20 -32.19
N GLU A 611 -13.93 -6.20 -33.04
CA GLU A 611 -15.25 -5.57 -33.17
C GLU A 611 -16.30 -6.55 -33.73
N ALA A 612 -17.44 -6.63 -33.05
CA ALA A 612 -18.71 -7.07 -33.64
C ALA A 612 -19.88 -6.49 -32.83
N GLY A 613 -20.33 -5.28 -33.19
CA GLY A 613 -21.55 -4.71 -32.61
C GLY A 613 -22.80 -5.23 -33.31
N ASP A 614 -23.80 -5.65 -32.53
CA ASP A 614 -25.18 -5.76 -32.98
C ASP A 614 -26.09 -5.33 -31.82
N ALA A 615 -27.06 -4.44 -32.07
CA ALA A 615 -27.78 -3.71 -31.03
C ALA A 615 -29.30 -3.69 -31.26
N LEU A 616 -30.06 -4.27 -30.32
CA LEU A 616 -31.53 -4.26 -30.24
C LEU A 616 -31.94 -4.41 -28.74
N PRO A 617 -33.17 -4.05 -28.32
CA PRO A 617 -33.64 -2.68 -28.09
C PRO A 617 -34.16 -2.49 -26.63
N PRO A 618 -34.55 -1.29 -26.18
CA PRO A 618 -35.08 -1.09 -24.83
C PRO A 618 -36.50 -1.68 -24.67
N GLY A 619 -36.72 -2.47 -23.62
CA GLY A 619 -38.02 -3.01 -23.24
C GLY A 619 -38.42 -2.58 -21.83
N GLU A 620 -39.66 -2.08 -21.68
CA GLU A 620 -40.27 -1.73 -20.39
C GLU A 620 -40.67 -2.96 -19.55
N SER A 621 -41.07 -2.70 -18.29
CA SER A 621 -41.72 -3.60 -17.31
C SER A 621 -40.76 -4.46 -16.47
N ALA A 622 -41.01 -4.75 -15.18
CA ALA A 622 -42.13 -4.37 -14.30
C ALA A 622 -41.69 -4.28 -12.83
N ASP A 623 -42.49 -3.62 -11.98
CA ASP A 623 -42.39 -3.72 -10.52
C ASP A 623 -42.53 -5.16 -10.02
N ALA A 624 -41.62 -5.57 -9.14
CA ALA A 624 -41.83 -6.63 -8.16
C ALA A 624 -41.12 -6.25 -6.86
N ALA A 625 -41.86 -6.20 -5.75
CA ALA A 625 -41.35 -5.70 -4.47
C ALA A 625 -40.58 -6.78 -3.70
N ASP A 626 -39.43 -6.39 -3.15
CA ASP A 626 -38.77 -7.10 -2.05
C ASP A 626 -39.18 -6.48 -0.69
N PRO A 627 -39.31 -7.26 0.39
CA PRO A 627 -39.94 -6.81 1.61
C PRO A 627 -39.01 -5.99 2.51
N GLN A 628 -39.42 -4.75 2.77
CA GLN A 628 -38.86 -3.90 3.81
C GLN A 628 -39.00 -4.59 5.20
N ALA A 629 -37.88 -4.75 5.90
CA ALA A 629 -37.86 -5.02 7.34
C ALA A 629 -37.20 -3.81 8.03
N ASP A 630 -38.01 -3.01 8.73
CA ASP A 630 -37.56 -1.74 9.31
C ASP A 630 -36.59 -1.98 10.48
N ALA A 631 -35.31 -1.63 10.29
CA ALA A 631 -34.34 -1.49 11.38
C ALA A 631 -34.46 -0.09 12.00
N LEU A 632 -34.70 -0.05 13.31
CA LEU A 632 -34.97 1.20 14.05
C LEU A 632 -33.73 2.12 14.13
N ASN A 633 -34.00 3.43 14.13
CA ASN A 633 -32.99 4.48 14.16
C ASN A 633 -32.36 4.59 15.57
N SER A 634 -31.04 4.41 15.67
CA SER A 634 -30.28 4.39 16.94
C SER A 634 -30.33 5.68 17.77
N SER A 635 -30.97 6.75 17.26
CA SER A 635 -31.14 8.02 17.98
C SER A 635 -32.27 8.03 19.02
N GLU A 636 -33.22 7.06 19.00
CA GLU A 636 -34.37 7.09 19.92
C GLU A 636 -34.18 6.36 21.28
N VAL A 637 -33.06 5.65 21.48
CA VAL A 637 -32.84 4.86 22.73
C VAL A 637 -32.17 5.68 23.85
N LEU A 638 -31.45 6.76 23.53
CA LEU A 638 -30.65 7.52 24.51
C LEU A 638 -31.43 8.58 25.31
N ALA A 639 -32.74 8.74 25.09
CA ALA A 639 -33.54 9.84 25.66
C ALA A 639 -34.26 9.52 27.00
N ALA A 640 -34.09 8.32 27.57
CA ALA A 640 -34.98 7.80 28.63
C ALA A 640 -34.28 7.27 29.90
N ALA A 641 -33.30 8.00 30.46
CA ALA A 641 -32.73 7.66 31.77
C ALA A 641 -32.40 8.89 32.64
N ALA A 642 -33.32 9.26 33.54
CA ALA A 642 -33.03 10.19 34.64
C ALA A 642 -33.85 9.85 35.90
N PRO A 643 -33.20 9.44 37.01
CA PRO A 643 -33.85 9.37 38.32
C PRO A 643 -33.30 10.43 39.28
N SER A 644 -34.20 11.23 39.86
CA SER A 644 -33.90 12.18 40.93
C SER A 644 -33.90 11.52 42.31
N LEU A 645 -32.96 11.93 43.17
CA LEU A 645 -32.84 11.49 44.56
C LEU A 645 -33.97 12.02 45.47
N ALA A 646 -34.55 11.17 46.34
CA ALA A 646 -34.77 11.49 47.77
C ALA A 646 -35.39 10.34 48.62
N ASN A 647 -34.71 10.02 49.73
CA ASN A 647 -35.21 9.58 51.05
C ASN A 647 -35.87 8.19 51.32
N GLN A 648 -35.11 7.37 52.08
CA GLN A 648 -35.44 6.70 53.37
C GLN A 648 -36.82 6.00 53.52
N GLU A 649 -36.91 4.72 53.93
CA GLU A 649 -36.52 4.23 55.26
C GLU A 649 -36.16 2.72 55.36
N LYS A 650 -35.08 2.45 56.12
CA LYS A 650 -34.84 1.38 57.12
C LYS A 650 -35.42 -0.05 56.98
N ALA A 651 -34.44 -0.96 56.98
CA ALA A 651 -34.15 -1.98 58.01
C ALA A 651 -34.38 -3.45 57.63
N ASP A 652 -33.25 -4.16 57.49
CA ASP A 652 -33.19 -5.62 57.53
C ASP A 652 -32.08 -6.07 58.49
N VAL A 653 -32.32 -7.13 59.26
CA VAL A 653 -31.38 -7.72 60.23
C VAL A 653 -31.58 -9.24 60.29
N ASN A 654 -30.46 -9.96 60.23
CA ASN A 654 -30.28 -11.40 60.55
C ASN A 654 -30.85 -12.44 59.57
N GLN A 655 -29.99 -13.17 58.85
CA GLN A 655 -29.13 -14.30 59.28
C GLN A 655 -29.75 -15.68 59.03
N ASN A 656 -28.88 -16.61 58.60
CA ASN A 656 -28.96 -18.07 58.72
C ASN A 656 -29.92 -18.82 57.75
N ALA A 657 -29.61 -20.03 57.29
CA ALA A 657 -28.35 -20.78 57.26
C ALA A 657 -28.49 -22.08 56.43
N GLU A 658 -27.34 -22.63 56.01
CA GLU A 658 -27.02 -24.07 56.00
C GLU A 658 -27.67 -25.08 55.01
N ASN A 659 -26.77 -25.67 54.19
CA ASN A 659 -26.34 -27.09 54.22
C ASN A 659 -26.77 -28.12 53.15
N ALA A 660 -25.71 -28.70 52.55
CA ALA A 660 -25.38 -30.13 52.41
C ALA A 660 -25.67 -30.90 51.09
N HIS A 661 -24.62 -31.01 50.27
CA HIS A 661 -23.91 -32.26 49.91
C HIS A 661 -24.66 -33.60 49.84
N GLN A 662 -24.55 -34.29 48.68
CA GLN A 662 -23.83 -35.59 48.45
C GLN A 662 -24.17 -36.07 47.01
N ASN A 663 -23.28 -36.37 46.07
CA ASN A 663 -22.12 -37.31 45.97
C ASN A 663 -22.46 -38.61 45.19
N ASP A 664 -21.46 -39.06 44.43
CA ASP A 664 -21.16 -40.44 43.97
C ASP A 664 -21.50 -40.91 42.51
N ASP A 665 -20.55 -40.65 41.61
CA ASP A 665 -19.58 -41.61 41.02
C ASP A 665 -19.93 -42.75 40.01
N SER A 666 -18.91 -43.08 39.18
CA SER A 666 -18.61 -44.35 38.46
C SER A 666 -19.30 -44.76 37.14
N ALA A 667 -18.75 -44.23 36.04
CA ALA A 667 -18.01 -44.91 34.95
C ALA A 667 -18.36 -46.32 34.34
N HIS A 668 -18.15 -46.38 33.00
CA HIS A 668 -17.63 -47.47 32.13
C HIS A 668 -18.54 -48.36 31.22
N GLN A 669 -18.32 -48.15 29.90
CA GLN A 669 -18.08 -49.13 28.80
C GLN A 669 -19.15 -50.18 28.40
N ASN A 670 -19.62 -50.12 27.14
CA ASN A 670 -19.16 -51.01 26.05
C ASN A 670 -19.86 -50.75 24.68
N THR A 671 -19.09 -50.87 23.59
CA THR A 671 -19.51 -51.02 22.18
C THR A 671 -19.59 -52.52 21.80
N PRO A 672 -19.96 -52.96 20.55
CA PRO A 672 -20.72 -52.31 19.46
C PRO A 672 -21.91 -53.18 18.95
N GLU A 673 -22.70 -52.68 17.98
CA GLU A 673 -23.41 -53.55 17.02
C GLU A 673 -23.55 -52.87 15.63
N VAL A 674 -23.76 -53.66 14.57
CA VAL A 674 -23.37 -53.31 13.18
C VAL A 674 -24.48 -53.56 12.13
N ASN A 675 -24.48 -52.74 11.07
CA ASN A 675 -25.25 -52.81 9.80
C ASN A 675 -26.75 -52.41 9.82
N GLN A 676 -27.11 -51.37 9.06
CA GLN A 676 -27.39 -51.50 7.61
C GLN A 676 -27.40 -50.12 6.91
N ILE A 677 -27.09 -50.11 5.61
CA ILE A 677 -27.01 -48.92 4.74
C ILE A 677 -28.25 -48.87 3.85
N GLU A 678 -28.91 -47.70 3.77
CA GLU A 678 -29.53 -47.20 2.54
C GLU A 678 -29.78 -45.67 2.65
N PRO A 679 -29.74 -44.91 1.54
CA PRO A 679 -29.56 -43.47 1.58
C PRO A 679 -30.86 -42.71 1.83
N LYS A 680 -30.79 -41.62 2.61
CA LYS A 680 -31.85 -40.61 2.66
C LYS A 680 -31.30 -39.24 2.34
N ALA A 681 -32.08 -38.55 1.50
CA ALA A 681 -31.86 -37.24 0.91
C ALA A 681 -31.26 -36.20 1.87
N HIS A 682 -30.56 -35.23 1.27
CA HIS A 682 -30.30 -33.91 1.86
C HIS A 682 -31.51 -33.46 2.68
N GLN A 683 -31.35 -33.47 3.99
CA GLN A 683 -32.06 -32.55 4.85
C GLN A 683 -31.20 -31.30 4.84
N THR A 684 -31.74 -30.20 4.33
CA THR A 684 -31.18 -28.89 4.64
C THR A 684 -31.12 -28.77 6.15
N GLU A 685 -29.93 -28.50 6.70
CA GLU A 685 -29.80 -28.28 8.13
C GLU A 685 -30.70 -27.10 8.55
N PRO A 686 -31.26 -27.12 9.77
CA PRO A 686 -32.03 -25.99 10.26
C PRO A 686 -31.11 -24.77 10.32
N VAL A 687 -31.40 -23.76 9.50
CA VAL A 687 -30.69 -22.48 9.53
C VAL A 687 -30.72 -21.95 10.96
N ALA A 688 -29.55 -21.84 11.59
CA ALA A 688 -29.45 -21.33 12.95
C ALA A 688 -29.91 -19.87 12.97
N GLU A 689 -31.03 -19.59 13.66
CA GLU A 689 -31.47 -18.22 13.92
C GLU A 689 -30.51 -17.59 14.95
N TYR A 690 -29.56 -16.79 14.47
CA TYR A 690 -28.67 -16.01 15.31
C TYR A 690 -29.41 -14.78 15.88
N PRO A 691 -29.13 -14.37 17.13
CA PRO A 691 -29.76 -13.20 17.71
C PRO A 691 -29.32 -11.92 17.00
N ALA A 692 -30.20 -10.92 16.95
CA ALA A 692 -29.88 -9.59 16.40
C ALA A 692 -28.89 -8.79 17.27
N TYR A 693 -28.59 -9.27 18.47
CA TYR A 693 -27.71 -8.65 19.45
C TYR A 693 -26.95 -9.75 20.22
N PHE A 694 -25.64 -9.60 20.35
CA PHE A 694 -24.77 -10.47 21.13
C PHE A 694 -24.39 -9.78 22.44
N GLU A 695 -24.60 -10.47 23.56
CA GLU A 695 -24.16 -10.02 24.88
C GLU A 695 -22.63 -10.15 25.01
N PRO A 696 -21.97 -9.41 25.93
CA PRO A 696 -20.55 -9.58 26.20
C PRO A 696 -20.20 -11.03 26.59
N GLY A 697 -19.25 -11.63 25.87
CA GLY A 697 -18.90 -13.04 26.03
C GLY A 697 -18.07 -13.62 24.88
N ARG A 698 -17.70 -14.90 25.02
CA ARG A 698 -16.94 -15.70 24.06
C ARG A 698 -17.88 -16.65 23.30
N TYR A 699 -17.83 -16.60 21.97
CA TYR A 699 -18.71 -17.34 21.06
C TYR A 699 -17.88 -18.10 20.00
N GLU A 700 -18.03 -19.42 19.98
CA GLU A 700 -17.41 -20.31 18.99
C GLU A 700 -18.34 -20.54 17.79
N GLY A 701 -17.79 -20.87 16.62
CA GLY A 701 -18.56 -21.32 15.46
C GLY A 701 -19.51 -20.27 14.85
N LEU A 702 -19.29 -18.98 15.11
CA LEU A 702 -20.12 -17.89 14.57
C LEU A 702 -19.77 -17.64 13.09
N PRO A 703 -20.71 -17.74 12.13
CA PRO A 703 -20.40 -17.51 10.71
C PRO A 703 -19.88 -16.10 10.44
N ASN A 704 -18.99 -15.97 9.46
CA ASN A 704 -18.26 -14.74 9.18
C ASN A 704 -19.19 -13.55 8.80
N ASN A 705 -20.22 -13.84 7.99
CA ASN A 705 -21.26 -12.86 7.65
C ASN A 705 -22.03 -12.36 8.88
N VAL A 706 -22.37 -13.25 9.82
CA VAL A 706 -23.08 -12.90 11.07
C VAL A 706 -22.19 -12.03 11.97
N TYR A 707 -20.93 -12.41 12.19
CA TYR A 707 -19.98 -11.61 12.98
C TYR A 707 -19.74 -10.21 12.38
N HIS A 708 -19.63 -10.11 11.06
CA HIS A 708 -19.49 -8.82 10.40
C HIS A 708 -20.78 -7.96 10.43
N ALA A 709 -21.95 -8.57 10.60
CA ALA A 709 -23.24 -7.89 10.73
C ALA A 709 -23.66 -7.62 12.19
N ALA A 710 -22.98 -8.22 13.18
CA ALA A 710 -23.30 -8.11 14.60
C ALA A 710 -23.11 -6.68 15.16
N ASN A 711 -23.37 -6.53 16.46
CA ASN A 711 -23.15 -5.30 17.24
C ASN A 711 -21.66 -5.12 17.65
N GLY A 712 -21.35 -3.98 18.26
CA GLY A 712 -20.00 -3.58 18.66
C GLY A 712 -19.06 -3.11 17.54
N ILE A 713 -18.05 -2.33 17.92
CA ILE A 713 -17.01 -1.79 17.02
C ILE A 713 -15.89 -2.84 16.87
N SER A 714 -15.49 -3.16 15.64
CA SER A 714 -14.37 -4.09 15.38
C SER A 714 -13.02 -3.38 15.20
N SER A 715 -11.92 -4.14 15.30
CA SER A 715 -10.55 -3.65 15.04
C SER A 715 -10.41 -2.94 13.69
N THR A 716 -11.03 -3.47 12.63
CA THR A 716 -11.09 -2.81 11.30
C THR A 716 -11.79 -1.46 11.36
N GLN A 717 -12.87 -1.33 12.13
CA GLN A 717 -13.60 -0.08 12.27
C GLN A 717 -12.79 0.95 13.07
N VAL A 718 -12.04 0.54 14.09
CA VAL A 718 -11.10 1.42 14.80
C VAL A 718 -10.01 1.94 13.84
N LYS A 719 -9.49 1.10 12.93
CA LYS A 719 -8.53 1.54 11.89
C LYS A 719 -9.15 2.53 10.91
N ASP A 720 -10.37 2.28 10.45
CA ASP A 720 -11.08 3.23 9.57
C ASP A 720 -11.27 4.60 10.27
N ALA A 721 -11.44 4.64 11.60
CA ALA A 721 -11.47 5.88 12.38
C ALA A 721 -10.10 6.58 12.51
N ARG A 722 -8.98 5.84 12.47
CA ARG A 722 -7.63 6.42 12.38
C ARG A 722 -7.35 7.08 11.04
N VAL A 723 -7.93 6.58 9.94
CA VAL A 723 -7.91 7.28 8.64
C VAL A 723 -8.64 8.62 8.75
N SER A 724 -9.89 8.62 9.24
CA SER A 724 -10.54 9.78 9.86
C SER A 724 -11.89 9.41 10.44
N LEU A 725 -12.38 10.21 11.40
CA LEU A 725 -13.76 10.12 11.88
C LEU A 725 -14.79 10.38 10.77
N MET A 726 -14.50 11.28 9.82
CA MET A 726 -15.34 11.47 8.63
C MET A 726 -15.43 10.19 7.77
N TYR A 727 -14.33 9.48 7.55
CA TYR A 727 -14.32 8.23 6.79
C TYR A 727 -15.05 7.10 7.55
N PHE A 728 -14.83 6.98 8.85
CA PHE A 728 -15.59 6.06 9.72
C PHE A 728 -17.10 6.30 9.62
N ASN A 729 -17.54 7.57 9.73
CA ASN A 729 -18.94 7.94 9.58
C ASN A 729 -19.48 7.54 8.20
N ALA A 730 -18.80 7.95 7.13
CA ALA A 730 -19.22 7.67 5.76
C ALA A 730 -19.32 6.17 5.44
N ARG A 731 -18.48 5.33 6.05
CA ARG A 731 -18.42 3.89 5.81
C ARG A 731 -19.35 3.08 6.72
N HIS A 732 -19.40 3.38 8.02
CA HIS A 732 -20.05 2.54 9.03
C HIS A 732 -21.37 3.09 9.56
N VAL A 733 -21.48 4.42 9.71
CA VAL A 733 -22.64 5.08 10.35
C VAL A 733 -23.64 5.56 9.29
N ALA A 734 -23.21 6.44 8.38
CA ALA A 734 -24.02 6.96 7.28
C ALA A 734 -24.10 6.01 6.07
N LYS A 735 -23.16 5.05 5.95
CA LYS A 735 -23.09 4.02 4.89
C LYS A 735 -23.17 4.59 3.46
N THR A 736 -22.62 5.79 3.25
CA THR A 736 -22.54 6.46 1.94
C THR A 736 -21.41 5.92 1.07
N ILE A 737 -20.42 5.24 1.66
CA ILE A 737 -19.35 4.53 0.93
C ILE A 737 -19.69 3.03 0.93
N PRO A 738 -19.86 2.39 -0.24
CA PRO A 738 -20.18 0.96 -0.33
C PRO A 738 -18.99 0.08 0.13
N ARG A 739 -19.31 -1.12 0.65
CA ARG A 739 -18.31 -2.15 0.98
C ARG A 739 -18.01 -2.98 -0.28
N GLU A 740 -17.06 -2.52 -1.09
CA GLU A 740 -16.55 -3.31 -2.20
C GLU A 740 -15.64 -4.44 -1.70
N GLY A 741 -15.86 -5.67 -2.21
CA GLY A 741 -14.96 -6.80 -2.02
C GLY A 741 -13.76 -6.68 -2.95
N SER A 742 -12.55 -6.54 -2.39
CA SER A 742 -11.33 -6.41 -3.20
C SER A 742 -10.76 -7.77 -3.59
N LYS A 743 -10.76 -8.07 -4.90
CA LYS A 743 -10.14 -9.27 -5.50
C LYS A 743 -8.66 -9.48 -5.13
N VAL A 744 -8.00 -8.43 -4.63
CA VAL A 744 -6.60 -8.48 -4.16
C VAL A 744 -6.44 -9.29 -2.86
N LEU A 745 -7.54 -9.47 -2.10
CA LEU A 745 -7.56 -10.21 -0.84
C LEU A 745 -7.85 -11.71 -1.02
N ASP A 746 -8.43 -12.13 -2.15
CA ASP A 746 -8.93 -13.50 -2.39
C ASP A 746 -7.86 -14.57 -2.11
N MET A 747 -6.61 -14.36 -2.57
CA MET A 747 -5.49 -15.27 -2.31
C MET A 747 -5.06 -15.30 -0.82
N GLY A 748 -5.21 -14.18 -0.11
CA GLY A 748 -4.96 -14.11 1.32
C GLY A 748 -6.01 -14.89 2.11
N ASN A 749 -7.29 -14.69 1.76
CA ASN A 749 -8.43 -15.39 2.34
C ASN A 749 -8.34 -16.91 2.07
N LEU A 750 -7.98 -17.33 0.85
CA LEU A 750 -7.78 -18.73 0.51
C LEU A 750 -6.69 -19.40 1.35
N VAL A 751 -5.55 -18.74 1.54
CA VAL A 751 -4.45 -19.23 2.39
C VAL A 751 -4.88 -19.31 3.86
N HIS A 752 -5.61 -18.31 4.35
CA HIS A 752 -6.12 -18.24 5.72
C HIS A 752 -7.13 -19.37 5.99
N ALA A 753 -8.15 -19.51 5.13
CA ALA A 753 -9.11 -20.62 5.19
C ALA A 753 -8.43 -21.99 5.13
N LEU A 754 -7.50 -22.22 4.18
CA LEU A 754 -6.75 -23.48 4.10
C LEU A 754 -5.91 -23.78 5.36
N ALA A 755 -5.29 -22.77 5.96
CA ALA A 755 -4.42 -22.96 7.13
C ALA A 755 -5.19 -23.18 8.43
N LEU A 756 -6.43 -22.67 8.53
CA LEU A 756 -7.19 -22.60 9.79
C LEU A 756 -8.46 -23.46 9.79
N GLN A 757 -9.26 -23.38 8.71
CA GLN A 757 -10.56 -24.04 8.54
C GLN A 757 -10.70 -24.70 7.14
N PRO A 758 -9.83 -25.65 6.75
CA PRO A 758 -9.85 -26.26 5.43
C PRO A 758 -11.19 -26.97 5.09
N GLU A 759 -11.96 -27.34 6.11
CA GLU A 759 -13.32 -27.90 5.99
C GLU A 759 -14.35 -26.92 5.39
N ASN A 760 -14.20 -25.61 5.59
CA ASN A 760 -15.13 -24.59 5.09
C ASN A 760 -14.84 -24.15 3.65
N LEU A 761 -13.78 -24.70 3.02
CA LEU A 761 -13.31 -24.24 1.72
C LEU A 761 -14.36 -24.42 0.61
N ASP A 762 -15.06 -25.55 0.61
CA ASP A 762 -16.13 -25.83 -0.35
C ASP A 762 -17.36 -24.94 -0.13
N GLU A 763 -17.49 -24.25 1.01
CA GLU A 763 -18.58 -23.30 1.28
C GLU A 763 -18.27 -21.91 0.71
N GLU A 764 -17.08 -21.38 0.98
CA GLU A 764 -16.69 -20.01 0.61
C GLU A 764 -16.07 -19.88 -0.79
N PHE A 765 -15.38 -20.92 -1.29
CA PHE A 765 -14.62 -20.88 -2.53
C PHE A 765 -15.20 -21.80 -3.60
N SER A 766 -15.03 -21.41 -4.87
CA SER A 766 -15.38 -22.21 -6.04
C SER A 766 -14.10 -22.47 -6.84
N VAL A 767 -13.59 -23.69 -6.75
CA VAL A 767 -12.31 -24.11 -7.33
C VAL A 767 -12.51 -24.49 -8.80
N GLU A 768 -11.63 -24.00 -9.67
CA GLU A 768 -11.62 -24.32 -11.11
C GLU A 768 -11.63 -25.85 -11.35
N PRO A 769 -12.59 -26.38 -12.13
CA PRO A 769 -12.77 -27.82 -12.26
C PRO A 769 -11.63 -28.50 -13.03
N VAL A 770 -11.16 -29.65 -12.52
CA VAL A 770 -10.16 -30.47 -13.22
C VAL A 770 -10.80 -31.08 -14.48
N ILE A 771 -10.28 -30.73 -15.65
CA ILE A 771 -10.74 -31.23 -16.95
C ILE A 771 -10.50 -32.75 -17.03
N PRO A 772 -11.54 -33.60 -17.19
CA PRO A 772 -11.37 -35.06 -17.23
C PRO A 772 -10.57 -35.56 -18.44
N GLU A 773 -9.81 -36.64 -18.26
CA GLU A 773 -9.09 -37.31 -19.35
C GLU A 773 -10.09 -37.88 -20.38
N GLY A 774 -10.15 -37.23 -21.56
CA GLY A 774 -11.15 -37.52 -22.60
C GLY A 774 -12.21 -36.43 -22.82
N ALA A 775 -12.17 -35.32 -22.08
CA ALA A 775 -12.98 -34.14 -22.38
C ALA A 775 -12.48 -33.39 -23.63
N PHE A 776 -13.40 -32.74 -24.35
CA PHE A 776 -13.08 -31.96 -25.54
C PHE A 776 -12.56 -30.57 -25.15
N THR A 777 -11.26 -30.34 -25.36
CA THR A 777 -10.58 -29.08 -25.01
C THR A 777 -10.40 -28.13 -26.20
N THR A 778 -10.17 -28.67 -27.39
CA THR A 778 -9.80 -27.89 -28.58
C THR A 778 -10.66 -28.21 -29.79
N ALA A 779 -10.70 -27.28 -30.75
CA ALA A 779 -11.29 -27.53 -32.06
C ALA A 779 -10.56 -28.65 -32.84
N ALA A 780 -9.32 -29.01 -32.48
CA ALA A 780 -8.63 -30.17 -33.04
C ALA A 780 -9.20 -31.49 -32.48
N THR A 781 -9.43 -31.58 -31.16
CA THR A 781 -10.06 -32.77 -30.53
C THR A 781 -11.49 -32.99 -31.01
N LEU A 782 -12.27 -31.90 -31.21
CA LEU A 782 -13.61 -31.98 -31.78
C LEU A 782 -13.60 -32.52 -33.22
N ARG A 783 -12.71 -32.00 -34.08
CA ARG A 783 -12.59 -32.47 -35.47
C ARG A 783 -12.12 -33.92 -35.56
N ALA A 784 -11.11 -34.31 -34.77
CA ALA A 784 -10.63 -35.69 -34.75
C ALA A 784 -11.76 -36.70 -34.42
N PHE A 785 -12.61 -36.39 -33.43
CA PHE A 785 -13.77 -37.22 -33.12
C PHE A 785 -14.84 -37.18 -34.21
N ILE A 786 -15.11 -36.01 -34.81
CA ILE A 786 -16.05 -35.90 -35.94
C ILE A 786 -15.55 -36.72 -37.15
N ASP A 787 -14.26 -36.68 -37.45
CA ASP A 787 -13.63 -37.43 -38.54
C ASP A 787 -13.62 -38.95 -38.26
N GLU A 788 -13.32 -39.37 -37.02
CA GLU A 788 -13.38 -40.78 -36.59
C GLU A 788 -14.82 -41.31 -36.64
N TYR A 789 -15.79 -40.53 -36.14
CA TYR A 789 -17.21 -40.87 -36.24
C TYR A 789 -17.66 -40.98 -37.70
N ASN A 790 -17.33 -39.99 -38.53
CA ASN A 790 -17.64 -40.00 -39.96
C ASN A 790 -16.99 -41.19 -40.70
N ALA A 791 -15.77 -41.59 -40.31
CA ALA A 791 -15.11 -42.78 -40.84
C ALA A 791 -15.75 -44.10 -40.37
N SER A 792 -16.43 -44.09 -39.22
CA SER A 792 -17.21 -45.24 -38.71
C SER A 792 -18.57 -45.42 -39.41
N LEU A 793 -19.07 -44.39 -40.12
CA LEU A 793 -20.35 -44.46 -40.82
C LEU A 793 -20.29 -45.35 -42.07
N PRO A 794 -21.39 -46.05 -42.43
CA PRO A 794 -21.44 -46.81 -43.67
C PRO A 794 -21.22 -45.92 -44.89
N ALA A 795 -20.22 -46.25 -45.70
CA ALA A 795 -19.89 -45.50 -46.90
C ALA A 795 -21.12 -45.26 -47.77
N GLN A 796 -21.44 -43.99 -48.04
CA GLN A 796 -22.55 -43.59 -48.90
C GLN A 796 -22.17 -43.75 -50.37
N LEU A 797 -23.10 -44.16 -51.24
CA LEU A 797 -22.83 -44.48 -52.65
C LEU A 797 -22.31 -43.25 -53.40
N SER A 798 -21.12 -43.26 -54.01
CA SER A 798 -20.53 -42.01 -54.52
C SER A 798 -21.33 -41.43 -55.69
N ALA A 799 -21.15 -40.13 -55.98
CA ALA A 799 -21.81 -39.51 -57.12
C ALA A 799 -21.44 -40.18 -58.45
N ASP A 800 -20.21 -40.70 -58.55
CA ASP A 800 -19.74 -41.46 -59.72
C ASP A 800 -20.35 -42.87 -59.76
N ASP A 801 -20.49 -43.58 -58.63
CA ASP A 801 -21.17 -44.89 -58.58
C ASP A 801 -22.66 -44.77 -58.96
N ILE A 802 -23.35 -43.76 -58.41
CA ILE A 802 -24.74 -43.45 -58.78
C ILE A 802 -24.82 -43.13 -60.28
N LYS A 803 -23.88 -42.35 -60.80
CA LYS A 803 -23.82 -42.02 -62.22
C LYS A 803 -23.59 -43.25 -63.10
N VAL A 804 -22.73 -44.17 -62.71
CA VAL A 804 -22.54 -45.47 -63.39
C VAL A 804 -23.84 -46.26 -63.41
N LEU A 805 -24.58 -46.35 -62.30
CA LEU A 805 -25.89 -47.03 -62.27
C LEU A 805 -26.94 -46.36 -63.16
N LEU A 806 -26.96 -45.03 -63.23
CA LEU A 806 -27.83 -44.27 -64.13
C LEU A 806 -27.41 -44.42 -65.61
N GLU A 807 -26.11 -44.50 -65.90
CA GLU A 807 -25.56 -44.77 -67.23
C GLU A 807 -25.88 -46.21 -67.66
N GLU A 808 -25.68 -47.21 -66.81
CA GLU A 808 -26.08 -48.61 -67.05
C GLU A 808 -27.59 -48.71 -67.35
N TYR A 809 -28.45 -48.10 -66.52
CA TYR A 809 -29.89 -48.07 -66.79
C TYR A 809 -30.21 -47.39 -68.14
N ASN A 810 -29.59 -46.23 -68.42
CA ASN A 810 -29.75 -45.56 -69.70
C ASN A 810 -29.29 -46.40 -70.90
N THR A 811 -28.30 -47.30 -70.75
CA THR A 811 -27.93 -48.26 -71.80
C THR A 811 -28.91 -49.43 -71.96
N THR A 812 -29.75 -49.73 -70.95
CA THR A 812 -30.85 -50.70 -71.09
C THR A 812 -32.10 -50.13 -71.76
N LEU A 813 -32.20 -48.80 -71.88
CA LEU A 813 -33.31 -48.15 -72.59
C LEU A 813 -33.14 -48.30 -74.12
N PRO A 814 -34.24 -48.43 -74.88
CA PRO A 814 -34.17 -48.45 -76.35
C PRO A 814 -33.57 -47.15 -76.88
N ALA A 815 -32.50 -47.26 -77.68
CA ALA A 815 -31.84 -46.10 -78.27
C ALA A 815 -32.82 -45.27 -79.13
N GLN A 816 -32.84 -43.95 -78.92
CA GLN A 816 -33.65 -43.05 -79.73
C GLN A 816 -33.18 -43.07 -81.18
N VAL A 817 -34.13 -43.12 -82.10
CA VAL A 817 -33.85 -43.17 -83.55
C VAL A 817 -33.27 -41.81 -83.99
N PRO A 818 -32.08 -41.77 -84.63
CA PRO A 818 -31.40 -40.51 -84.93
C PRO A 818 -32.20 -39.55 -85.81
N MET A 819 -32.30 -38.29 -85.38
CA MET A 819 -32.94 -37.20 -86.16
C MET A 819 -31.93 -36.28 -86.87
N GLY A 820 -30.63 -36.60 -86.83
CA GLY A 820 -29.55 -35.91 -87.52
C GLY A 820 -28.93 -36.80 -88.60
N GLY A 821 -28.66 -36.23 -89.78
CA GLY A 821 -28.17 -36.96 -90.95
C GLY A 821 -28.59 -36.28 -92.26
N ASP A 822 -28.15 -36.83 -93.38
CA ASP A 822 -28.68 -36.50 -94.70
C ASP A 822 -30.06 -37.13 -94.94
N LYS A 823 -30.65 -36.90 -96.13
CA LYS A 823 -31.99 -37.40 -96.46
C LYS A 823 -32.06 -38.92 -96.41
N ASP A 824 -30.99 -39.62 -96.77
CA ASP A 824 -30.98 -41.07 -96.95
C ASP A 824 -30.77 -41.77 -95.60
N ALA A 825 -29.91 -41.23 -94.72
CA ALA A 825 -29.77 -41.66 -93.33
C ALA A 825 -31.09 -41.52 -92.55
N ILE A 826 -31.83 -40.42 -92.75
CA ILE A 826 -33.14 -40.20 -92.11
C ILE A 826 -34.22 -41.12 -92.72
N GLY A 827 -34.10 -41.45 -94.01
CA GLY A 827 -34.95 -42.44 -94.67
C GLY A 827 -34.75 -43.86 -94.11
N LEU A 828 -33.50 -44.28 -93.88
CA LEU A 828 -33.16 -45.54 -93.23
C LEU A 828 -33.70 -45.59 -91.78
N ALA A 829 -33.46 -44.53 -91.01
CA ALA A 829 -33.97 -44.39 -89.64
C ALA A 829 -35.53 -44.47 -89.58
N TYR A 830 -36.23 -43.91 -90.57
CA TYR A 830 -37.68 -44.05 -90.71
C TYR A 830 -38.13 -45.47 -91.08
N LEU A 831 -37.31 -46.23 -91.82
CA LEU A 831 -37.58 -47.62 -92.18
C LEU A 831 -37.35 -48.60 -91.02
N GLU A 832 -36.65 -48.21 -89.95
CA GLU A 832 -36.48 -49.02 -88.74
C GLU A 832 -37.62 -48.86 -87.71
N LEU A 833 -38.49 -47.84 -87.87
CA LEU A 833 -39.64 -47.62 -87.00
C LEU A 833 -40.65 -48.79 -86.98
N PRO A 834 -41.37 -49.04 -85.87
CA PRO A 834 -42.53 -49.95 -85.88
C PRO A 834 -43.61 -49.53 -86.88
N ALA A 835 -44.36 -50.50 -87.40
CA ALA A 835 -45.30 -50.29 -88.51
C ALA A 835 -46.39 -49.25 -88.23
N GLU A 836 -46.76 -49.05 -86.97
CA GLU A 836 -47.79 -48.08 -86.52
C GLU A 836 -47.33 -46.60 -86.54
N PHE A 837 -46.02 -46.35 -86.59
CA PHE A 837 -45.42 -45.00 -86.71
C PHE A 837 -44.98 -44.67 -88.16
N LYS A 838 -45.06 -45.63 -89.08
CA LYS A 838 -44.75 -45.46 -90.52
C LYS A 838 -45.94 -44.92 -91.32
N ARG A 839 -46.32 -43.66 -91.07
CA ARG A 839 -47.57 -43.07 -91.61
C ARG A 839 -47.45 -42.35 -92.97
N ILE A 840 -46.25 -42.27 -93.54
CA ILE A 840 -46.01 -41.71 -94.89
C ILE A 840 -46.32 -42.79 -95.95
N VAL A 841 -47.29 -42.54 -96.82
CA VAL A 841 -47.69 -43.43 -97.93
C VAL A 841 -47.76 -42.63 -99.24
N GLY A 842 -47.07 -43.11 -100.28
CA GLY A 842 -47.03 -42.52 -101.63
C GLY A 842 -45.60 -42.29 -102.15
N ASP A 843 -45.48 -42.02 -103.45
CA ASP A 843 -44.21 -41.91 -104.19
C ASP A 843 -43.17 -40.96 -103.56
N ASP A 844 -41.87 -41.16 -103.90
CA ASP A 844 -40.65 -40.52 -103.36
C ASP A 844 -40.64 -38.99 -103.14
N LYS A 845 -41.64 -38.27 -103.69
CA LYS A 845 -41.86 -36.83 -103.47
C LYS A 845 -42.51 -36.52 -102.13
N ASN A 846 -43.29 -37.43 -101.55
CA ASN A 846 -43.95 -37.25 -100.24
C ASN A 846 -42.99 -37.50 -99.07
N PHE A 847 -41.90 -38.23 -99.34
CA PHE A 847 -40.80 -38.51 -98.42
C PHE A 847 -39.89 -37.28 -98.23
N THR A 848 -40.42 -36.26 -97.56
CA THR A 848 -39.68 -35.06 -97.15
C THR A 848 -38.96 -35.29 -95.81
N VAL A 849 -37.78 -34.69 -95.65
CA VAL A 849 -36.99 -34.76 -94.41
C VAL A 849 -37.82 -34.34 -93.19
N SER A 850 -38.64 -33.30 -93.33
CA SER A 850 -39.52 -32.82 -92.26
C SER A 850 -40.60 -33.81 -91.86
N ALA A 851 -41.21 -34.52 -92.83
CA ALA A 851 -42.24 -35.53 -92.56
C ALA A 851 -41.65 -36.79 -91.90
N MET A 852 -40.50 -37.27 -92.39
CA MET A 852 -39.79 -38.40 -91.75
C MET A 852 -39.39 -38.04 -90.31
N LYS A 853 -38.80 -36.86 -90.09
CA LYS A 853 -38.45 -36.36 -88.75
C LYS A 853 -39.68 -36.20 -87.86
N ALA A 854 -40.86 -35.84 -88.40
CA ALA A 854 -42.07 -35.77 -87.60
C ALA A 854 -42.51 -37.15 -87.08
N CYS A 855 -42.48 -38.20 -87.93
CA CYS A 855 -42.79 -39.57 -87.51
C CYS A 855 -41.74 -40.15 -86.55
N ILE A 856 -40.45 -39.91 -86.81
CA ILE A 856 -39.36 -40.29 -85.89
C ILE A 856 -39.50 -39.55 -84.55
N LYS A 857 -39.89 -38.28 -84.55
CA LYS A 857 -40.15 -37.49 -83.34
C LYS A 857 -41.36 -38.01 -82.56
N GLU A 858 -42.42 -38.44 -83.24
CA GLU A 858 -43.60 -39.05 -82.60
C GLU A 858 -43.22 -40.39 -81.94
N TYR A 859 -42.45 -41.24 -82.63
CA TYR A 859 -41.94 -42.48 -82.06
C TYR A 859 -40.97 -42.26 -80.88
N ASN A 860 -39.97 -41.39 -81.04
CA ASN A 860 -39.02 -41.07 -79.96
C ASN A 860 -39.71 -40.43 -78.74
N ALA A 861 -40.87 -39.79 -78.90
CA ALA A 861 -41.69 -39.30 -77.79
C ALA A 861 -42.49 -40.40 -77.05
N THR A 862 -42.55 -41.62 -77.59
CA THR A 862 -43.11 -42.79 -76.91
C THR A 862 -42.06 -43.67 -76.22
N LEU A 863 -40.77 -43.41 -76.45
CA LEU A 863 -39.68 -44.07 -75.74
C LEU A 863 -39.50 -43.47 -74.33
N PRO A 864 -39.08 -44.26 -73.33
CA PRO A 864 -38.71 -43.73 -72.02
C PRO A 864 -37.63 -42.66 -72.14
N VAL A 865 -37.80 -41.54 -71.43
CA VAL A 865 -36.81 -40.46 -71.43
C VAL A 865 -35.59 -40.91 -70.62
N PRO A 866 -34.36 -40.83 -71.17
CA PRO A 866 -33.15 -41.13 -70.41
C PRO A 866 -33.03 -40.25 -69.16
N VAL A 867 -32.69 -40.86 -68.02
CA VAL A 867 -32.51 -40.14 -66.75
C VAL A 867 -31.28 -39.25 -66.81
N LYS A 868 -31.33 -38.12 -66.09
CA LYS A 868 -30.30 -37.08 -66.17
C LYS A 868 -29.07 -37.45 -65.35
N ILE A 869 -27.97 -37.74 -66.03
CA ILE A 869 -26.65 -38.08 -65.44
C ILE A 869 -25.81 -36.85 -64.99
N SER A 870 -26.46 -35.70 -64.71
CA SER A 870 -25.76 -34.46 -64.33
C SER A 870 -26.51 -33.63 -63.28
N GLY A 871 -25.86 -33.44 -62.14
CA GLY A 871 -26.38 -32.74 -60.97
C GLY A 871 -25.49 -32.96 -59.74
N SER A 872 -25.94 -32.50 -58.57
CA SER A 872 -25.39 -32.92 -57.28
C SER A 872 -25.71 -34.39 -56.99
N ARG A 873 -25.04 -34.97 -55.98
CA ARG A 873 -25.36 -36.31 -55.44
C ARG A 873 -26.88 -36.49 -55.25
N ASP A 874 -27.53 -35.52 -54.61
CA ASP A 874 -28.94 -35.60 -54.26
C ASP A 874 -29.84 -35.56 -55.51
N ALA A 875 -29.50 -34.74 -56.50
CA ALA A 875 -30.20 -34.72 -57.79
C ALA A 875 -30.02 -36.03 -58.56
N LEU A 876 -28.88 -36.72 -58.42
CA LEU A 876 -28.66 -38.05 -59.00
C LEU A 876 -29.42 -39.14 -58.21
N LEU A 877 -29.54 -39.02 -56.89
CA LEU A 877 -30.38 -39.90 -56.06
C LEU A 877 -31.88 -39.76 -56.39
N GLU A 878 -32.37 -38.55 -56.66
CA GLU A 878 -33.74 -38.32 -57.16
C GLU A 878 -33.98 -39.03 -58.50
N GLN A 879 -32.99 -39.04 -59.40
CA GLN A 879 -33.08 -39.80 -60.66
C GLN A 879 -33.01 -41.32 -60.41
N LEU A 880 -32.19 -41.77 -59.47
CA LEU A 880 -32.08 -43.19 -59.10
C LEU A 880 -33.36 -43.71 -58.45
N ALA A 881 -34.10 -42.87 -57.71
CA ALA A 881 -35.35 -43.23 -57.05
C ALA A 881 -36.47 -43.63 -58.04
N ILE A 882 -36.41 -43.13 -59.27
CA ILE A 882 -37.32 -43.49 -60.37
C ILE A 882 -37.06 -44.93 -60.85
N ILE A 883 -35.83 -45.43 -60.69
CA ILE A 883 -35.34 -46.69 -61.24
C ILE A 883 -35.31 -47.79 -60.18
N ASN A 884 -34.77 -47.48 -59.00
CA ASN A 884 -34.62 -48.40 -57.89
C ASN A 884 -34.94 -47.68 -56.56
N PRO A 885 -36.24 -47.56 -56.21
CA PRO A 885 -36.66 -46.89 -54.99
C PRO A 885 -36.17 -47.59 -53.72
N ASP A 886 -36.00 -48.92 -53.74
CA ASP A 886 -35.53 -49.69 -52.59
C ASP A 886 -34.06 -49.38 -52.26
N MET A 887 -33.21 -49.20 -53.28
CA MET A 887 -31.81 -48.80 -53.10
C MET A 887 -31.68 -47.36 -52.59
N VAL A 888 -32.52 -46.44 -53.08
CA VAL A 888 -32.56 -45.07 -52.54
C VAL A 888 -33.11 -45.04 -51.12
N ALA A 889 -34.09 -45.87 -50.78
CA ALA A 889 -34.57 -46.02 -49.41
C ALA A 889 -33.49 -46.58 -48.47
N GLN A 890 -32.61 -47.47 -48.94
CA GLN A 890 -31.45 -47.96 -48.19
C GLN A 890 -30.36 -46.89 -48.02
N GLU A 891 -30.07 -46.08 -49.03
CA GLU A 891 -29.15 -44.93 -48.91
C GLU A 891 -29.72 -43.84 -47.97
N ALA A 892 -31.02 -43.55 -48.04
CA ALA A 892 -31.68 -42.56 -47.19
C ALA A 892 -31.80 -42.98 -45.72
N GLN A 893 -31.63 -44.28 -45.42
CA GLN A 893 -31.51 -44.79 -44.04
C GLN A 893 -30.08 -44.69 -43.48
N LYS A 894 -29.07 -44.39 -44.30
CA LYS A 894 -27.72 -44.15 -43.79
C LYS A 894 -27.66 -42.81 -43.08
N PRO A 895 -27.05 -42.72 -41.88
CA PRO A 895 -26.84 -41.43 -41.22
C PRO A 895 -25.99 -40.51 -42.10
N ALA A 896 -26.30 -39.21 -42.06
CA ALA A 896 -25.48 -38.20 -42.71
C ALA A 896 -24.20 -37.95 -41.89
N PRO A 897 -23.04 -37.71 -42.54
CA PRO A 897 -21.83 -37.33 -41.83
C PRO A 897 -22.00 -35.98 -41.12
N LEU A 898 -21.42 -35.86 -39.93
CA LEU A 898 -21.34 -34.60 -39.19
C LEU A 898 -20.44 -33.61 -39.93
N LYS A 899 -20.78 -32.32 -39.85
CA LYS A 899 -19.99 -31.25 -40.48
C LYS A 899 -18.68 -31.02 -39.71
N VAL A 900 -17.56 -31.12 -40.41
CA VAL A 900 -16.20 -30.84 -39.88
C VAL A 900 -15.83 -29.35 -39.96
N SER A 901 -16.66 -28.55 -40.64
CA SER A 901 -16.51 -27.10 -40.82
C SER A 901 -17.68 -26.34 -40.19
N GLY A 902 -17.34 -25.31 -39.41
CA GLY A 902 -18.27 -24.50 -38.62
C GLY A 902 -17.53 -23.78 -37.49
N THR A 903 -18.26 -23.01 -36.70
CA THR A 903 -17.81 -22.41 -35.44
C THR A 903 -17.58 -23.47 -34.35
N LYS A 904 -16.88 -23.13 -33.26
CA LYS A 904 -16.63 -24.07 -32.15
C LYS A 904 -17.94 -24.58 -31.54
N ALA A 905 -18.92 -23.69 -31.35
CA ALA A 905 -20.25 -24.02 -30.82
C ALA A 905 -21.04 -24.99 -31.73
N GLU A 906 -21.04 -24.78 -33.06
CA GLU A 906 -21.69 -25.70 -34.00
C GLU A 906 -21.06 -27.11 -33.97
N MET A 907 -19.73 -27.20 -33.84
CA MET A 907 -19.03 -28.48 -33.69
C MET A 907 -19.35 -29.16 -32.35
N ILE A 908 -19.45 -28.40 -31.25
CA ILE A 908 -19.88 -28.92 -29.93
C ILE A 908 -21.30 -29.49 -30.02
N GLN A 909 -22.24 -28.77 -30.65
CA GLN A 909 -23.62 -29.22 -30.84
C GLN A 909 -23.70 -30.48 -31.73
N ALA A 910 -22.87 -30.56 -32.77
CA ALA A 910 -22.75 -31.75 -33.61
C ALA A 910 -22.25 -32.97 -32.81
N VAL A 911 -21.21 -32.81 -31.98
CA VAL A 911 -20.71 -33.88 -31.11
C VAL A 911 -21.77 -34.31 -30.09
N LYS A 912 -22.45 -33.36 -29.43
CA LYS A 912 -23.56 -33.65 -28.48
C LYS A 912 -24.70 -34.45 -29.09
N SER A 913 -24.99 -34.26 -30.38
CA SER A 913 -26.05 -35.01 -31.09
C SER A 913 -25.76 -36.51 -31.22
N VAL A 914 -24.47 -36.89 -31.15
CA VAL A 914 -23.99 -38.28 -31.26
C VAL A 914 -23.58 -38.84 -29.90
N LYS A 915 -22.95 -38.03 -29.06
CA LYS A 915 -22.48 -38.38 -27.71
C LYS A 915 -23.01 -37.34 -26.69
N PRO A 916 -24.23 -37.55 -26.14
CA PRO A 916 -24.83 -36.62 -25.18
C PRO A 916 -24.08 -36.52 -23.84
N ASP A 917 -23.31 -37.55 -23.48
CA ASP A 917 -22.44 -37.64 -22.31
C ASP A 917 -21.03 -37.05 -22.55
N ALA A 918 -20.80 -36.39 -23.68
CA ALA A 918 -19.54 -35.71 -23.96
C ALA A 918 -19.33 -34.52 -23.01
N VAL A 919 -18.18 -34.51 -22.33
CA VAL A 919 -17.73 -33.39 -21.48
C VAL A 919 -16.90 -32.42 -22.33
N PHE A 920 -17.23 -31.13 -22.27
CA PHE A 920 -16.53 -30.06 -22.97
C PHE A 920 -15.85 -29.17 -21.93
N ALA A 921 -14.56 -28.87 -22.12
CA ALA A 921 -13.80 -28.06 -21.16
C ALA A 921 -14.35 -26.63 -21.06
N ASP A 922 -14.71 -26.03 -22.19
CA ASP A 922 -15.37 -24.72 -22.26
C ASP A 922 -16.59 -24.65 -21.35
N GLU A 923 -17.51 -25.62 -21.45
CA GLU A 923 -18.78 -25.60 -20.70
C GLU A 923 -18.58 -25.79 -19.19
N LEU A 924 -17.56 -26.54 -18.77
CA LEU A 924 -17.18 -26.65 -17.36
C LEU A 924 -16.59 -25.34 -16.82
N LEU A 925 -15.74 -24.67 -17.62
CA LEU A 925 -15.11 -23.41 -17.23
C LEU A 925 -16.09 -22.24 -17.27
N ASP A 926 -17.01 -22.22 -18.22
CA ASP A 926 -18.06 -21.19 -18.32
C ASP A 926 -19.09 -21.36 -17.19
N ALA A 927 -19.53 -22.59 -16.87
CA ALA A 927 -20.38 -22.85 -15.70
C ALA A 927 -19.70 -22.51 -14.36
N TRP A 928 -18.37 -22.66 -14.27
CA TRP A 928 -17.59 -22.20 -13.11
C TRP A 928 -17.55 -20.67 -13.04
N ARG A 929 -17.34 -19.97 -14.17
CA ARG A 929 -17.35 -18.49 -14.27
C ARG A 929 -18.71 -17.86 -14.03
N GLU A 930 -19.80 -18.53 -14.40
CA GLU A 930 -21.18 -18.12 -14.11
C GLU A 930 -21.45 -18.06 -12.59
N ASN A 931 -20.66 -18.78 -11.78
CA ASN A 931 -20.62 -18.68 -10.33
C ASN A 931 -21.99 -18.60 -9.64
N PRO A 932 -22.90 -19.59 -9.82
CA PRO A 932 -24.29 -19.49 -9.37
C PRO A 932 -24.48 -19.42 -7.85
N GLY A 933 -23.41 -19.52 -7.06
CA GLY A 933 -23.42 -19.38 -5.60
C GLY A 933 -22.71 -18.13 -5.06
N ASP A 934 -22.27 -17.20 -5.93
CA ASP A 934 -21.53 -15.98 -5.57
C ASP A 934 -20.27 -16.23 -4.69
N LYS A 935 -19.59 -17.35 -4.94
CA LYS A 935 -18.39 -17.78 -4.21
C LYS A 935 -17.12 -17.14 -4.75
N ILE A 936 -16.04 -17.14 -3.98
CA ILE A 936 -14.74 -16.64 -4.47
C ILE A 936 -14.18 -17.64 -5.50
N LEU A 937 -13.99 -17.19 -6.74
CA LEU A 937 -13.44 -18.01 -7.83
C LEU A 937 -11.92 -18.20 -7.66
N VAL A 938 -11.47 -19.45 -7.59
CA VAL A 938 -10.06 -19.82 -7.38
C VAL A 938 -9.55 -20.68 -8.54
N THR A 939 -8.47 -20.25 -9.20
CA THR A 939 -7.83 -21.04 -10.26
C THR A 939 -7.05 -22.23 -9.70
N GLN A 940 -6.80 -23.23 -10.55
CA GLN A 940 -5.94 -24.37 -10.17
C GLN A 940 -4.52 -23.94 -9.78
N GLN A 941 -3.96 -22.89 -10.41
CA GLN A 941 -2.65 -22.36 -10.03
C GLN A 941 -2.70 -21.70 -8.64
N GLN A 942 -3.71 -20.87 -8.36
CA GLN A 942 -3.90 -20.26 -7.04
C GLN A 942 -4.06 -21.32 -5.95
N MET A 943 -4.86 -22.37 -6.20
CA MET A 943 -5.01 -23.50 -5.29
C MET A 943 -3.68 -24.22 -5.04
N GLN A 944 -2.90 -24.50 -6.09
CA GLN A 944 -1.59 -25.15 -5.94
C GLN A 944 -0.62 -24.30 -5.11
N THR A 945 -0.55 -22.99 -5.35
CA THR A 945 0.28 -22.07 -4.56
C THR A 945 -0.21 -21.99 -3.11
N ALA A 946 -1.53 -21.94 -2.87
CA ALA A 946 -2.08 -21.88 -1.51
C ALA A 946 -1.85 -23.17 -0.72
N LEU A 947 -1.95 -24.35 -1.37
CA LEU A 947 -1.56 -25.64 -0.79
C LEU A 947 -0.05 -25.74 -0.51
N ALA A 948 0.79 -25.16 -1.37
CA ALA A 948 2.24 -25.08 -1.12
C ALA A 948 2.57 -24.20 0.10
N ILE A 949 1.84 -23.10 0.28
CA ILE A 949 1.92 -22.21 1.45
C ILE A 949 1.43 -22.94 2.72
N GLN A 950 0.25 -23.58 2.67
CA GLN A 950 -0.29 -24.38 3.78
C GLN A 950 0.69 -25.47 4.21
N LYS A 951 1.30 -26.17 3.25
CA LYS A 951 2.34 -27.16 3.52
C LYS A 951 3.55 -26.54 4.23
N ALA A 952 4.05 -25.40 3.74
CA ALA A 952 5.16 -24.70 4.40
C ALA A 952 4.80 -24.27 5.83
N LEU A 953 3.57 -23.79 6.08
CA LEU A 953 3.06 -23.42 7.40
C LEU A 953 3.04 -24.62 8.36
N HIS A 954 2.55 -25.78 7.90
CA HIS A 954 2.52 -27.03 8.69
C HIS A 954 3.92 -27.62 8.94
N GLU A 955 4.83 -27.54 7.97
CA GLU A 955 6.21 -28.03 8.10
C GLU A 955 7.11 -27.11 8.95
N HIS A 956 6.72 -25.85 9.16
CA HIS A 956 7.50 -24.88 9.92
C HIS A 956 7.49 -25.19 11.44
N PRO A 957 8.65 -25.27 12.12
CA PRO A 957 8.82 -25.90 13.44
C PRO A 957 8.10 -25.24 14.63
N THR A 958 7.62 -24.00 14.46
CA THR A 958 6.85 -23.25 15.47
C THR A 958 5.43 -22.97 14.99
N ALA A 959 5.25 -22.31 13.84
CA ALA A 959 3.93 -22.06 13.23
C ALA A 959 3.08 -23.34 13.08
N GLY A 960 3.68 -24.44 12.62
CA GLY A 960 2.99 -25.73 12.52
C GLY A 960 2.52 -26.28 13.87
N LYS A 961 3.22 -25.99 14.98
CA LYS A 961 2.77 -26.38 16.33
C LYS A 961 1.58 -25.57 16.82
N LEU A 962 1.49 -24.30 16.42
CA LEU A 962 0.35 -23.44 16.73
C LEU A 962 -0.86 -23.87 15.87
N LEU A 963 -0.68 -23.89 14.56
CA LEU A 963 -1.74 -24.20 13.58
C LEU A 963 -2.26 -25.63 13.68
N LEU A 964 -1.46 -26.61 14.11
CA LEU A 964 -1.87 -28.00 14.28
C LEU A 964 -2.10 -28.40 15.75
N HIS A 965 -2.17 -27.45 16.69
CA HIS A 965 -2.44 -27.78 18.10
C HIS A 965 -3.84 -28.43 18.25
N PRO A 966 -3.98 -29.52 19.02
CA PRO A 966 -5.28 -30.18 19.19
C PRO A 966 -6.29 -29.30 19.94
N ASP A 967 -5.83 -28.53 20.93
CA ASP A 967 -6.66 -27.62 21.74
C ASP A 967 -6.73 -26.20 21.14
N ARG A 968 -6.51 -26.05 19.83
CA ARG A 968 -6.69 -24.75 19.16
C ARG A 968 -8.17 -24.42 19.04
N ALA A 969 -8.55 -23.19 19.33
CA ALA A 969 -9.81 -22.64 18.85
C ALA A 969 -9.51 -21.60 17.75
N VAL A 970 -10.34 -21.60 16.71
CA VAL A 970 -10.14 -20.85 15.47
C VAL A 970 -11.33 -19.93 15.25
N GLU A 971 -11.11 -18.73 14.72
CA GLU A 971 -12.17 -17.74 14.43
C GLU A 971 -13.11 -17.44 15.62
N THR A 972 -12.61 -17.57 16.85
CA THR A 972 -13.42 -17.43 18.07
C THR A 972 -13.79 -15.97 18.27
N SER A 973 -15.09 -15.69 18.35
CA SER A 973 -15.62 -14.33 18.39
C SER A 973 -15.85 -13.89 19.83
N TYR A 974 -15.36 -12.71 20.18
CA TYR A 974 -15.57 -12.09 21.48
C TYR A 974 -16.35 -10.80 21.31
N PHE A 975 -17.37 -10.62 22.13
CA PHE A 975 -18.10 -9.37 22.29
C PHE A 975 -17.81 -8.81 23.67
N GLY A 976 -17.68 -7.49 23.78
CA GLY A 976 -17.31 -6.80 25.01
C GLY A 976 -17.86 -5.39 25.07
N ILE A 977 -17.60 -4.72 26.18
CA ILE A 977 -17.84 -3.28 26.35
C ILE A 977 -16.49 -2.66 26.71
N ASP A 978 -16.12 -1.60 26.02
CA ASP A 978 -14.95 -0.80 26.35
C ASP A 978 -15.19 -0.06 27.68
N GLU A 979 -14.39 -0.35 28.71
CA GLU A 979 -14.64 0.15 30.08
C GLU A 979 -14.53 1.68 30.21
N GLU A 980 -13.79 2.34 29.32
CA GLU A 980 -13.56 3.79 29.36
C GLU A 980 -14.69 4.56 28.66
N THR A 981 -15.11 4.10 27.48
CA THR A 981 -16.12 4.79 26.66
C THR A 981 -17.55 4.25 26.83
N GLY A 982 -17.71 3.03 27.36
CA GLY A 982 -18.99 2.34 27.40
C GLY A 982 -19.48 1.84 26.03
N LEU A 983 -18.67 1.97 24.97
CA LEU A 983 -19.01 1.50 23.64
C LEU A 983 -18.87 -0.03 23.56
N GLU A 984 -19.81 -0.67 22.87
CA GLU A 984 -19.70 -2.09 22.54
C GLU A 984 -18.53 -2.33 21.57
N ILE A 985 -17.80 -3.42 21.77
CA ILE A 985 -16.66 -3.83 20.95
C ILE A 985 -16.77 -5.29 20.56
N ARG A 986 -16.17 -5.65 19.42
CA ARG A 986 -16.03 -7.04 19.00
C ARG A 986 -14.63 -7.33 18.46
N VAL A 987 -14.11 -8.50 18.80
CA VAL A 987 -12.85 -9.00 18.26
C VAL A 987 -12.99 -10.45 17.84
N ARG A 988 -12.12 -10.85 16.92
CA ARG A 988 -11.97 -12.24 16.50
C ARG A 988 -10.49 -12.45 16.15
N PRO A 989 -9.67 -13.01 17.05
CA PRO A 989 -8.37 -13.53 16.68
C PRO A 989 -8.54 -14.76 15.77
N ASP A 990 -7.64 -14.91 14.79
CA ASP A 990 -7.65 -16.05 13.87
C ASP A 990 -7.47 -17.38 14.62
N LEU A 991 -6.60 -17.38 15.63
CA LEU A 991 -6.19 -18.54 16.41
C LEU A 991 -6.05 -18.17 17.90
N GLU A 992 -6.57 -19.02 18.79
CA GLU A 992 -6.26 -19.01 20.21
C GLU A 992 -5.91 -20.42 20.71
N ILE A 993 -4.98 -20.49 21.68
CA ILE A 993 -4.53 -21.74 22.28
C ILE A 993 -4.26 -21.49 23.77
N ASP A 994 -4.73 -22.38 24.64
CA ASP A 994 -4.32 -22.43 26.05
C ASP A 994 -3.21 -23.48 26.20
N ILE A 995 -2.02 -23.05 26.62
CA ILE A 995 -0.86 -23.92 26.85
C ILE A 995 -0.34 -23.66 28.26
N ASP A 996 -0.37 -24.68 29.13
CA ASP A 996 0.10 -24.61 30.52
C ASP A 996 -0.49 -23.41 31.32
N ALA A 997 -1.76 -23.06 31.06
CA ALA A 997 -2.48 -21.91 31.62
C ALA A 997 -1.96 -20.53 31.16
N VAL A 998 -1.29 -20.47 30.01
CA VAL A 998 -0.98 -19.24 29.24
C VAL A 998 -1.85 -19.23 27.99
N ARG A 999 -2.66 -18.18 27.83
CA ARG A 999 -3.57 -18.01 26.69
C ARG A 999 -2.89 -17.23 25.58
N ILE A 1000 -2.51 -17.94 24.52
CA ILE A 1000 -1.80 -17.40 23.37
C ILE A 1000 -2.79 -17.10 22.25
N GLY A 1001 -2.80 -15.85 21.78
CA GLY A 1001 -3.42 -15.48 20.51
C GLY A 1001 -2.41 -15.50 19.37
N ALA A 1002 -2.86 -15.88 18.17
CA ALA A 1002 -2.11 -15.66 16.95
C ALA A 1002 -2.99 -15.22 15.79
N ASP A 1003 -2.36 -14.55 14.83
CA ASP A 1003 -2.99 -13.97 13.66
C ASP A 1003 -2.09 -14.22 12.43
N LEU A 1004 -2.68 -14.70 11.33
CA LEU A 1004 -2.01 -15.16 10.12
C LEU A 1004 -2.05 -14.07 9.04
N LYS A 1005 -0.88 -13.56 8.67
CA LYS A 1005 -0.74 -12.46 7.69
C LYS A 1005 0.03 -12.88 6.44
N THR A 1006 -0.71 -12.98 5.36
CA THR A 1006 -0.20 -13.28 4.02
C THR A 1006 0.33 -12.01 3.35
N ILE A 1007 1.64 -11.97 3.06
CA ILE A 1007 2.38 -10.80 2.55
C ILE A 1007 3.15 -11.12 1.26
N SER A 1008 3.65 -10.09 0.56
CA SER A 1008 4.53 -10.23 -0.63
C SER A 1008 5.74 -9.31 -0.45
N MET A 1009 6.96 -9.87 -0.48
CA MET A 1009 8.21 -9.14 -0.18
C MET A 1009 9.43 -9.70 -0.94
N TRP A 1010 9.28 -9.98 -2.24
CA TRP A 1010 10.30 -10.61 -3.09
C TRP A 1010 11.67 -9.90 -3.17
N ASN A 1011 11.75 -8.59 -2.93
CA ASN A 1011 12.98 -7.79 -3.10
C ASN A 1011 13.67 -7.35 -1.78
N VAL A 1012 13.25 -7.90 -0.64
CA VAL A 1012 13.76 -7.49 0.68
C VAL A 1012 14.97 -8.35 1.09
N LYS A 1013 16.13 -7.71 1.30
CA LYS A 1013 17.32 -8.37 1.84
C LYS A 1013 17.05 -8.88 3.26
N GLN A 1014 17.54 -10.07 3.60
CA GLN A 1014 17.36 -10.72 4.90
C GLN A 1014 17.65 -9.79 6.11
N SER A 1015 18.73 -9.00 6.05
CA SER A 1015 19.09 -8.05 7.12
C SER A 1015 18.10 -6.90 7.30
N GLY A 1016 17.34 -6.54 6.27
CA GLY A 1016 16.28 -5.53 6.32
C GLY A 1016 14.89 -6.11 6.59
N LEU A 1017 14.72 -7.45 6.56
CA LEU A 1017 13.40 -8.08 6.62
C LEU A 1017 12.68 -7.83 7.95
N ARG A 1018 13.40 -7.91 9.07
CA ARG A 1018 12.84 -7.58 10.40
C ARG A 1018 12.33 -6.14 10.48
N ALA A 1019 13.09 -5.19 9.94
CA ALA A 1019 12.69 -3.78 9.90
C ALA A 1019 11.50 -3.53 8.96
N ARG A 1020 11.41 -4.28 7.84
CA ARG A 1020 10.24 -4.25 6.94
C ARG A 1020 8.99 -4.82 7.61
N LEU A 1021 9.09 -5.96 8.29
CA LEU A 1021 7.96 -6.55 9.03
C LEU A 1021 7.50 -5.65 10.18
N HIS A 1022 8.42 -5.08 10.96
CA HIS A 1022 8.08 -4.11 12.01
C HIS A 1022 7.35 -2.90 11.42
N ARG A 1023 7.85 -2.34 10.31
CA ARG A 1023 7.16 -1.24 9.62
C ARG A 1023 5.79 -1.65 9.10
N GLU A 1024 5.60 -2.85 8.55
CA GLU A 1024 4.28 -3.34 8.14
C GLU A 1024 3.32 -3.45 9.35
N ILE A 1025 3.80 -3.86 10.53
CA ILE A 1025 3.00 -3.91 11.77
C ILE A 1025 2.53 -2.53 12.23
N ILE A 1026 3.36 -1.49 12.03
CA ILE A 1026 3.02 -0.09 12.33
C ILE A 1026 2.10 0.49 11.24
N ASP A 1027 2.54 0.49 9.97
CA ASP A 1027 1.83 1.06 8.82
C ASP A 1027 0.43 0.44 8.59
N ARG A 1028 0.15 -0.75 9.14
CA ARG A 1028 -1.16 -1.46 9.06
C ARG A 1028 -1.96 -1.51 10.36
N ASP A 1029 -1.54 -0.83 11.42
CA ASP A 1029 -2.18 -0.86 12.74
C ASP A 1029 -2.37 -2.30 13.29
N TYR A 1030 -1.44 -3.21 13.00
CA TYR A 1030 -1.53 -4.59 13.51
C TYR A 1030 -1.29 -4.64 15.03
N HIS A 1031 -0.39 -3.80 15.55
CA HIS A 1031 -0.14 -3.62 16.97
C HIS A 1031 -1.40 -3.15 17.74
N LEU A 1032 -2.15 -2.18 17.20
CA LEU A 1032 -3.46 -1.78 17.74
C LEU A 1032 -4.47 -2.94 17.75
N SER A 1033 -4.46 -3.78 16.71
CA SER A 1033 -5.36 -4.94 16.63
C SER A 1033 -5.02 -5.97 17.71
N ALA A 1034 -3.73 -6.30 17.84
CA ALA A 1034 -3.24 -7.22 18.87
C ALA A 1034 -3.58 -6.71 20.28
N ALA A 1035 -3.38 -5.42 20.56
CA ALA A 1035 -3.71 -4.82 21.85
C ALA A 1035 -5.22 -4.91 22.16
N MET A 1036 -6.08 -4.61 21.17
CA MET A 1036 -7.53 -4.77 21.30
C MET A 1036 -7.93 -6.23 21.52
N TYR A 1037 -7.28 -7.18 20.84
CA TYR A 1037 -7.53 -8.61 20.97
C TYR A 1037 -7.13 -9.12 22.35
N MET A 1038 -5.92 -8.79 22.82
CA MET A 1038 -5.41 -9.20 24.15
C MET A 1038 -6.30 -8.70 25.28
N ASN A 1039 -6.75 -7.44 25.22
CA ASN A 1039 -7.62 -6.86 26.24
C ASN A 1039 -9.04 -7.46 26.23
N THR A 1040 -9.64 -7.65 25.06
CA THR A 1040 -11.04 -8.12 24.96
C THR A 1040 -11.17 -9.63 25.18
N ALA A 1041 -10.21 -10.41 24.66
CA ALA A 1041 -10.21 -11.87 24.77
C ALA A 1041 -9.44 -12.37 26.00
N ALA A 1042 -8.80 -11.50 26.79
CA ALA A 1042 -7.93 -11.85 27.93
C ALA A 1042 -6.84 -12.87 27.54
N LEU A 1043 -5.96 -12.45 26.63
CA LEU A 1043 -4.81 -13.23 26.13
C LEU A 1043 -3.52 -12.71 26.77
N ASP A 1044 -2.65 -13.62 27.19
CA ASP A 1044 -1.38 -13.33 27.86
C ASP A 1044 -0.26 -12.98 26.85
N GLN A 1045 -0.30 -13.59 25.67
CA GLN A 1045 0.68 -13.37 24.59
C GLN A 1045 0.01 -13.28 23.23
N PHE A 1046 0.65 -12.58 22.28
CA PHE A 1046 0.16 -12.42 20.92
C PHE A 1046 1.28 -12.56 19.87
N PHE A 1047 1.01 -13.32 18.81
CA PHE A 1047 1.95 -13.57 17.71
C PHE A 1047 1.34 -13.27 16.34
N TRP A 1048 2.10 -12.62 15.47
CA TRP A 1048 1.82 -12.59 14.03
C TRP A 1048 2.59 -13.70 13.33
N ILE A 1049 1.88 -14.52 12.55
CA ILE A 1049 2.47 -15.52 11.65
C ILE A 1049 2.47 -14.89 10.25
N PHE A 1050 3.59 -14.30 9.85
CA PHE A 1050 3.77 -13.77 8.50
C PHE A 1050 4.17 -14.88 7.53
N VAL A 1051 3.52 -14.95 6.38
CA VAL A 1051 3.85 -15.91 5.32
C VAL A 1051 3.89 -15.23 3.95
N ASN A 1052 4.93 -15.54 3.18
CA ASN A 1052 5.16 -14.91 1.88
C ASN A 1052 4.40 -15.64 0.75
N LYS A 1053 3.56 -14.92 0.01
CA LYS A 1053 2.74 -15.47 -1.09
C LYS A 1053 3.42 -15.51 -2.45
N ASP A 1054 4.64 -14.99 -2.58
CA ASP A 1054 5.36 -14.98 -3.85
C ASP A 1054 5.65 -16.42 -4.30
N GLU A 1055 5.31 -16.74 -5.55
CA GLU A 1055 5.31 -18.10 -6.10
C GLU A 1055 6.68 -18.80 -5.95
N GLY A 1056 6.71 -19.94 -5.27
CA GLY A 1056 7.93 -20.70 -5.02
C GLY A 1056 8.86 -20.11 -3.95
N TYR A 1057 8.48 -19.02 -3.28
CA TYR A 1057 9.31 -18.35 -2.26
C TYR A 1057 8.54 -18.14 -0.93
N HIS A 1058 7.96 -19.22 -0.41
CA HIS A 1058 7.09 -19.23 0.77
C HIS A 1058 7.85 -19.32 2.09
N TRP A 1059 8.62 -18.27 2.42
CA TRP A 1059 9.21 -18.15 3.75
C TRP A 1059 8.16 -17.70 4.79
N ILE A 1060 8.42 -18.04 6.05
CA ILE A 1060 7.55 -17.75 7.20
C ILE A 1060 8.36 -17.02 8.27
N ALA A 1061 7.75 -16.03 8.92
CA ALA A 1061 8.31 -15.36 10.09
C ALA A 1061 7.24 -15.26 11.18
N ILE A 1062 7.61 -15.62 12.40
CA ILE A 1062 6.75 -15.47 13.57
C ILE A 1062 7.28 -14.28 14.36
N VAL A 1063 6.41 -13.33 14.67
CA VAL A 1063 6.74 -12.11 15.38
C VAL A 1063 5.85 -12.02 16.62
N GLU A 1064 6.47 -12.11 17.79
CA GLU A 1064 5.81 -11.85 19.07
C GLU A 1064 5.59 -10.34 19.24
N ALA A 1065 4.43 -9.95 19.77
CA ALA A 1065 4.18 -8.57 20.16
C ALA A 1065 4.82 -8.30 21.54
N SER A 1066 5.80 -7.39 21.61
CA SER A 1066 6.40 -6.98 22.88
C SER A 1066 5.42 -6.19 23.74
N GLU A 1067 5.62 -6.21 25.07
CA GLU A 1067 4.79 -5.46 26.02
C GLU A 1067 4.70 -3.96 25.66
N GLU A 1068 5.82 -3.33 25.29
CA GLU A 1068 5.88 -1.93 24.85
C GLU A 1068 5.05 -1.66 23.57
N LEU A 1069 5.02 -2.62 22.64
CA LEU A 1069 4.28 -2.51 21.37
C LEU A 1069 2.76 -2.69 21.59
N ILE A 1070 2.39 -3.54 22.55
CA ILE A 1070 1.02 -3.72 23.01
C ILE A 1070 0.56 -2.49 23.81
N GLU A 1071 1.40 -1.91 24.67
CA GLU A 1071 1.10 -0.66 25.38
C GLU A 1071 0.87 0.49 24.40
N LEU A 1072 1.73 0.66 23.38
CA LEU A 1072 1.52 1.63 22.31
C LEU A 1072 0.17 1.41 21.60
N GLY A 1073 -0.09 0.20 21.14
CA GLY A 1073 -1.35 -0.14 20.47
C GLY A 1073 -2.59 0.08 21.34
N MET A 1074 -2.48 -0.14 22.66
CA MET A 1074 -3.54 0.08 23.63
C MET A 1074 -3.82 1.58 23.85
N LEU A 1075 -2.78 2.41 23.93
CA LEU A 1075 -2.94 3.87 24.07
C LEU A 1075 -3.59 4.49 22.84
N GLU A 1076 -3.19 4.06 21.64
CA GLU A 1076 -3.78 4.51 20.38
C GLU A 1076 -5.21 3.98 20.16
N TYR A 1077 -5.48 2.74 20.57
CA TYR A 1077 -6.83 2.18 20.65
C TYR A 1077 -7.73 3.05 21.53
N ARG A 1078 -7.35 3.33 22.79
CA ARG A 1078 -8.12 4.18 23.71
C ARG A 1078 -8.31 5.60 23.18
N GLN A 1079 -7.27 6.21 22.62
CA GLN A 1079 -7.37 7.53 22.01
C GLN A 1079 -8.40 7.53 20.86
N THR A 1080 -8.41 6.48 20.03
CA THR A 1080 -9.33 6.36 18.91
C THR A 1080 -10.76 6.07 19.37
N MET A 1081 -10.96 5.18 20.35
CA MET A 1081 -12.27 4.90 20.94
C MET A 1081 -12.88 6.13 21.60
N ASN A 1082 -12.11 6.88 22.40
CA ASN A 1082 -12.55 8.15 22.98
C ASN A 1082 -12.96 9.18 21.92
N ARG A 1083 -12.24 9.24 20.79
CA ARG A 1083 -12.59 10.09 19.63
C ARG A 1083 -13.88 9.63 18.95
N ILE A 1084 -14.12 8.32 18.83
CA ILE A 1084 -15.36 7.75 18.29
C ILE A 1084 -16.54 8.04 19.23
N ALA A 1085 -16.38 7.83 20.54
CA ALA A 1085 -17.42 8.11 21.55
C ALA A 1085 -17.85 9.58 21.52
N ASN A 1086 -16.89 10.52 21.57
CA ASN A 1086 -17.15 11.94 21.45
C ASN A 1086 -17.82 12.32 20.11
N ALA A 1087 -17.47 11.66 19.01
CA ALA A 1087 -18.11 11.88 17.70
C ALA A 1087 -19.57 11.38 17.67
N PHE A 1088 -19.89 10.26 18.35
CA PHE A 1088 -21.27 9.81 18.55
C PHE A 1088 -22.06 10.78 19.45
N ASP A 1089 -21.48 11.22 20.58
CA ASP A 1089 -22.14 12.14 21.52
C ASP A 1089 -22.42 13.53 20.93
N THR A 1090 -21.50 14.06 20.12
CA THR A 1090 -21.61 15.39 19.52
C THR A 1090 -22.24 15.40 18.13
N GLY A 1091 -22.27 14.26 17.45
CA GLY A 1091 -22.60 14.15 16.03
C GLY A 1091 -21.56 14.76 15.08
N VAL A 1092 -20.37 15.14 15.58
CA VAL A 1092 -19.33 15.82 14.80
C VAL A 1092 -18.26 14.82 14.34
N TRP A 1093 -18.16 14.65 13.03
CA TRP A 1093 -17.23 13.71 12.38
C TRP A 1093 -16.18 14.50 11.56
N PRO A 1094 -15.07 14.95 12.19
CA PRO A 1094 -14.09 15.81 11.53
C PRO A 1094 -13.38 15.13 10.36
N ALA A 1095 -13.05 15.93 9.34
CA ALA A 1095 -12.23 15.55 8.20
C ALA A 1095 -10.80 15.15 8.64
N PRO A 1096 -10.03 14.43 7.78
CA PRO A 1096 -8.64 14.06 8.08
C PRO A 1096 -7.75 15.28 8.38
N ILE A 1097 -7.99 16.38 7.68
CA ILE A 1097 -7.31 17.66 7.86
C ILE A 1097 -8.40 18.70 8.12
N THR A 1098 -8.35 19.36 9.28
CA THR A 1098 -9.32 20.38 9.72
C THR A 1098 -8.74 21.79 9.78
N GLU A 1099 -7.43 21.92 9.58
CA GLU A 1099 -6.66 23.16 9.72
C GLU A 1099 -5.93 23.43 8.40
N ASP A 1100 -5.88 24.70 7.99
CA ASP A 1100 -5.02 25.12 6.88
C ASP A 1100 -3.55 25.03 7.34
N TYR A 1101 -2.74 24.19 6.68
CA TYR A 1101 -1.33 24.02 7.01
C TYR A 1101 -0.42 24.52 5.88
N THR A 1102 0.77 24.99 6.25
CA THR A 1102 1.85 25.25 5.29
C THR A 1102 2.65 23.97 5.13
N ASP A 1103 2.94 23.54 3.91
CA ASP A 1103 3.85 22.42 3.70
C ASP A 1103 5.29 22.82 4.08
N GLU A 1104 5.92 22.01 4.93
CA GLU A 1104 7.28 22.24 5.42
C GLU A 1104 8.20 21.15 4.90
N LEU A 1105 9.39 21.54 4.41
CA LEU A 1105 10.39 20.59 3.96
C LEU A 1105 10.75 19.62 5.11
N ASN A 1106 10.64 18.33 4.84
CA ASN A 1106 11.03 17.28 5.78
C ASN A 1106 12.56 17.28 6.02
N ASP A 1107 13.02 16.55 7.03
CA ASP A 1107 14.45 16.46 7.40
C ASP A 1107 15.38 16.03 6.25
N PHE A 1108 14.89 15.29 5.24
CA PHE A 1108 15.69 14.92 4.07
C PHE A 1108 15.82 16.10 3.09
N ASP A 1109 14.71 16.78 2.78
CA ASP A 1109 14.69 17.92 1.87
C ASP A 1109 15.34 19.17 2.48
N LEU A 1110 15.29 19.36 3.80
CA LEU A 1110 16.09 20.37 4.51
C LEU A 1110 17.59 20.11 4.34
N ARG A 1111 18.06 18.85 4.51
CA ARG A 1111 19.46 18.48 4.28
C ARG A 1111 19.87 18.61 2.80
N ARG A 1112 18.96 18.32 1.87
CA ARG A 1112 19.16 18.55 0.43
C ARG A 1112 19.29 20.04 0.12
N LEU A 1113 18.44 20.87 0.69
CA LEU A 1113 18.46 22.33 0.57
C LEU A 1113 19.73 22.93 1.17
N GLU A 1114 20.18 22.45 2.33
CA GLU A 1114 21.46 22.84 2.94
C GLU A 1114 22.65 22.43 2.05
N ALA A 1115 22.68 21.21 1.52
CA ALA A 1115 23.72 20.76 0.61
C ALA A 1115 23.80 21.63 -0.65
N LEU A 1116 22.66 21.96 -1.27
CA LEU A 1116 22.59 22.87 -2.43
C LEU A 1116 23.01 24.30 -2.06
N ARG A 1117 22.62 24.81 -0.89
CA ARG A 1117 23.07 26.12 -0.36
C ARG A 1117 24.57 26.19 -0.06
N THR A 1118 25.24 25.06 0.19
CA THR A 1118 26.70 24.99 0.35
C THR A 1118 27.46 24.82 -0.98
N GLN A 1119 26.75 24.54 -2.07
CA GLN A 1119 27.32 24.40 -3.43
C GLN A 1119 27.14 25.68 -4.28
N ALA A 1120 26.21 26.56 -3.89
CA ALA A 1120 25.95 27.87 -4.49
C ALA A 1120 26.75 29.00 -3.81
#